data_AF-A0A942DG04-F1
#
_entry.id   AF-A0A942DG04-F1
#
_cell.length_a   1.000
_cell.length_b   1.000
_cell.length_c   1.000
_cell.angle_alpha   90.00
_cell.angle_beta   90.00
_cell.angle_gamma   90.00
#
_symmetry.space_group_name_H-M   'P 1'
#
loop_
_entity.id
_entity.type
_entity.pdbx_description
1 polymer ?
#
loop_
_entity_poly.entity_id
_entity_poly.type
_entity_poly.pdbx_seq_one_letter_code
_entity_poly.pdbx_strand_id
1 'polypeptide(L)'
;MHISRFTSVRDRKGSTLVLIAAITMGLVVALIFFCLNYARLLGSNAEQKKAIEASALAAANDISSIVINTPQMGYVSLSDQAPIGKFTVAGDQFFMPVRGINTIIGTARLDAIIADQIPNGGVLKTLAANDLADAKLVVTQLETVIKAALTPGNSPKAVDRDGTKINAYIDAQNAYVQNLIRMTGSSSYVPNSLVLTLGSLNVPSDTNIPIPQPTSVAPLAANLTGNNTTYKSFINIPYKGVNYVFGGIGDAPRLVDVRNFVTNLAGVAYQVPTIVKAEADEIIKTSQTPKGETFHSAACAQACSNFDPKPAPGAIAVEFPDGPVPELTNPATLLTLGATADVLTSPGGDYPVTGPSLATSPNPWPPNVASQTIGDTWAITLYDWIRRGGTKADINSVASMQTTNFAPTGMIDWWGELKSTPPLTNITQTYPTSAGKKQIPMGIMHAYKWDPTGKVQYKPLPCAPYPYEVVSENQLYGEVASINAGAYKSNMSPIINFDQIKIPMPAGIKGQKGKKSGTISATVIFSPYFDIYVRDQCRVQGTINGGKHGGEPLNDALVVSAPQADNVACAPFLRTNSTDYGGTGSGAGEEGGAIGPPQAQPPNGNGNGSPPLISAQSDFGDAPAKQVFPPPYVIYATGPAGGAMRPTYQTSALTGSIRFRRELQITGFLLNTVSLVSTSPTDLGYLAGKQKVPGVTYSAVDKTSGSDVDVVDDFKDK
;
A
#
# COMPACT_ATOMS: atom_id res chain seq x y z
N MET A 1 -52.73 -92.80 -63.03
CA MET A 1 -52.71 -91.33 -62.93
C MET A 1 -51.54 -90.94 -62.03
N HIS A 2 -50.62 -90.16 -62.56
CA HIS A 2 -49.24 -89.97 -62.09
C HIS A 2 -49.13 -89.29 -60.72
N ILE A 3 -48.39 -89.92 -59.79
CA ILE A 3 -47.82 -89.29 -58.60
C ILE A 3 -46.36 -88.95 -58.91
N SER A 4 -46.06 -87.67 -59.13
CA SER A 4 -44.70 -87.17 -59.35
C SER A 4 -44.01 -86.92 -58.01
N ARG A 5 -43.07 -87.80 -57.65
CA ARG A 5 -42.07 -87.56 -56.59
C ARG A 5 -41.02 -86.57 -57.11
N PHE A 6 -40.99 -85.36 -56.55
CA PHE A 6 -39.82 -84.49 -56.66
C PHE A 6 -38.76 -84.94 -55.65
N THR A 7 -37.64 -85.44 -56.15
CA THR A 7 -36.43 -85.65 -55.36
C THR A 7 -35.61 -84.36 -55.40
N SER A 8 -35.47 -83.70 -54.25
CA SER A 8 -34.57 -82.57 -54.06
C SER A 8 -33.13 -83.07 -54.05
N VAL A 9 -32.36 -82.72 -55.07
CA VAL A 9 -30.91 -82.91 -55.11
C VAL A 9 -30.29 -81.90 -54.15
N ARG A 10 -29.81 -82.37 -53.00
CA ARG A 10 -29.10 -81.56 -52.01
C ARG A 10 -27.65 -81.38 -52.47
N ASP A 11 -27.33 -80.16 -52.90
CA ASP A 11 -26.00 -79.80 -53.37
C ASP A 11 -25.00 -79.73 -52.19
N ARG A 12 -23.92 -80.49 -52.22
CA ARG A 12 -22.94 -80.64 -51.11
C ARG A 12 -22.23 -79.33 -50.72
N LYS A 13 -22.38 -78.25 -51.51
CA LYS A 13 -21.80 -76.93 -51.25
C LYS A 13 -22.68 -76.00 -50.38
N GLY A 14 -23.97 -76.31 -50.20
CA GLY A 14 -24.89 -75.47 -49.40
C GLY A 14 -24.66 -75.55 -47.88
N SER A 15 -24.20 -76.69 -47.37
CA SER A 15 -23.96 -76.88 -45.93
C SER A 15 -22.75 -76.11 -45.40
N THR A 16 -21.73 -75.90 -46.23
CA THR A 16 -20.50 -75.20 -45.85
C THR A 16 -20.72 -73.68 -45.78
N LEU A 17 -21.55 -73.13 -46.68
CA LEU A 17 -21.86 -71.71 -46.73
C LEU A 17 -22.72 -71.27 -45.53
N VAL A 18 -23.65 -72.13 -45.10
CA VAL A 18 -24.45 -71.92 -43.87
C VAL A 18 -23.57 -71.97 -42.61
N LEU A 19 -22.58 -72.87 -42.55
CA LEU A 19 -21.63 -72.95 -41.44
C LEU A 19 -20.75 -71.70 -41.35
N ILE A 20 -20.21 -71.24 -42.49
CA ILE A 20 -19.41 -70.01 -42.56
C ILE A 20 -20.25 -68.80 -42.14
N ALA A 21 -21.48 -68.67 -42.63
CA ALA A 21 -22.39 -67.60 -42.24
C ALA A 21 -22.70 -67.64 -40.73
N ALA A 22 -22.95 -68.81 -40.15
CA ALA A 22 -23.23 -68.97 -38.72
C ALA A 22 -22.02 -68.60 -37.84
N ILE A 23 -20.81 -69.04 -38.20
CA ILE A 23 -19.57 -68.68 -37.48
C ILE A 23 -19.29 -67.18 -37.58
N THR A 24 -19.46 -66.61 -38.78
CA THR A 24 -19.24 -65.18 -39.00
C THR A 24 -20.25 -64.35 -38.22
N MET A 25 -21.53 -64.73 -38.21
CA MET A 25 -22.57 -64.08 -37.41
C MET A 25 -22.28 -64.20 -35.92
N GLY A 26 -21.82 -65.38 -35.45
CA GLY A 26 -21.42 -65.60 -34.06
C GLY A 26 -20.25 -64.71 -33.63
N LEU A 27 -19.22 -64.58 -34.48
CA LEU A 27 -18.08 -63.69 -34.24
C LEU A 27 -18.51 -62.21 -34.24
N VAL A 28 -19.36 -61.80 -35.18
CA VAL A 28 -19.89 -60.43 -35.23
C VAL A 28 -20.69 -60.10 -33.97
N VAL A 29 -21.56 -61.02 -33.53
CA VAL A 29 -22.33 -60.85 -32.28
C VAL A 29 -21.39 -60.76 -31.06
N ALA A 30 -20.40 -61.64 -30.96
CA ALA A 30 -19.42 -61.60 -29.87
C ALA A 30 -18.63 -60.28 -29.85
N LEU A 31 -18.24 -59.78 -31.03
CA LEU A 31 -17.51 -58.52 -31.18
C LEU A 31 -18.39 -57.31 -30.81
N ILE A 32 -19.67 -57.32 -31.16
CA ILE A 32 -20.63 -56.29 -30.75
C ILE A 32 -20.78 -56.27 -29.23
N PHE A 33 -20.94 -57.43 -28.58
CA PHE A 33 -21.02 -57.50 -27.12
C PHE A 33 -19.74 -57.01 -26.44
N PHE A 34 -18.57 -57.37 -26.98
CA PHE A 34 -17.30 -56.86 -26.50
C PHE A 34 -17.22 -55.34 -26.62
N CYS A 35 -17.55 -54.78 -27.80
CA CYS A 35 -17.51 -53.34 -28.04
C CYS A 35 -18.48 -52.58 -27.13
N LEU A 36 -19.68 -53.11 -26.87
CA LEU A 36 -20.67 -52.50 -25.96
C LEU A 36 -20.18 -52.49 -24.51
N ASN A 37 -19.58 -53.60 -24.04
CA ASN A 37 -19.04 -53.68 -22.68
C ASN A 37 -17.79 -52.79 -22.53
N TYR A 38 -16.93 -52.74 -23.54
CA TYR A 38 -15.76 -51.89 -23.56
C TYR A 38 -16.14 -50.40 -23.57
N ALA A 39 -17.12 -49.99 -24.39
CA ALA A 39 -17.63 -48.63 -24.42
C ALA A 39 -18.25 -48.21 -23.07
N ARG A 40 -18.94 -49.12 -22.37
CA ARG A 40 -19.45 -48.87 -21.01
C ARG A 40 -18.33 -48.67 -20.00
N LEU A 41 -17.27 -49.49 -20.06
CA LEU A 41 -16.12 -49.39 -19.17
C LEU A 41 -15.34 -48.08 -19.39
N LEU A 42 -15.10 -47.71 -20.65
CA LEU A 42 -14.48 -46.44 -21.00
C LEU A 42 -15.36 -45.25 -20.60
N GLY A 43 -16.67 -45.37 -20.79
CA GLY A 43 -17.65 -44.39 -20.35
C GLY A 43 -17.57 -44.14 -18.85
N SER A 44 -17.66 -45.19 -18.02
CA SER A 44 -17.62 -45.05 -16.56
C SER A 44 -16.27 -44.52 -16.05
N ASN A 45 -15.15 -44.90 -16.68
CA ASN A 45 -13.84 -44.36 -16.31
C ASN A 45 -13.74 -42.86 -16.63
N ALA A 46 -14.22 -42.45 -17.81
CA ALA A 46 -14.23 -41.04 -18.20
C ALA A 46 -15.16 -40.19 -17.31
N GLU A 47 -16.29 -40.76 -16.85
CA GLU A 47 -17.21 -40.13 -15.91
C GLU A 47 -16.53 -39.87 -14.56
N GLN A 48 -15.90 -40.89 -13.99
CA GLN A 48 -15.16 -40.79 -12.73
C GLN A 48 -14.07 -39.74 -12.79
N LYS A 49 -13.27 -39.79 -13.85
CA LYS A 49 -12.18 -38.85 -14.06
C LYS A 49 -12.68 -37.41 -14.10
N LYS A 50 -13.76 -37.13 -14.83
CA LYS A 50 -14.36 -35.79 -14.88
C LYS A 50 -14.92 -35.34 -13.53
N ALA A 51 -15.57 -36.23 -12.79
CA ALA A 51 -16.14 -35.90 -11.48
C ALA A 51 -15.07 -35.53 -10.44
N ILE A 52 -13.98 -36.33 -10.36
CA ILE A 52 -12.88 -36.04 -9.43
C ILE A 52 -12.06 -34.81 -9.86
N GLU A 53 -11.88 -34.60 -11.17
CA GLU A 53 -11.24 -33.41 -11.73
C GLU A 53 -12.04 -32.14 -11.39
N ALA A 54 -13.37 -32.18 -11.51
CA ALA A 54 -14.25 -31.08 -11.13
C ALA A 54 -14.19 -30.80 -9.61
N SER A 55 -14.12 -31.84 -8.79
CA SER A 55 -13.96 -31.72 -7.34
C SER A 55 -12.64 -31.03 -6.97
N ALA A 56 -11.53 -31.45 -7.56
CA ALA A 56 -10.22 -30.85 -7.34
C ALA A 56 -10.19 -29.37 -7.79
N LEU A 57 -10.75 -29.05 -8.96
CA LEU A 57 -10.82 -27.69 -9.49
C LEU A 57 -11.68 -26.76 -8.62
N ALA A 58 -12.85 -27.23 -8.15
CA ALA A 58 -13.70 -26.47 -7.25
C ALA A 58 -12.95 -26.14 -5.95
N ALA A 59 -12.33 -27.14 -5.32
CA ALA A 59 -11.54 -26.91 -4.11
C ALA A 59 -10.37 -25.94 -4.35
N ALA A 60 -9.64 -26.08 -5.47
CA ALA A 60 -8.53 -25.18 -5.81
C ALA A 60 -8.98 -23.73 -6.02
N ASN A 61 -10.14 -23.53 -6.65
CA ASN A 61 -10.74 -22.22 -6.82
C ASN A 61 -11.13 -21.60 -5.47
N ASP A 62 -11.76 -22.37 -4.59
CA ASP A 62 -12.20 -21.89 -3.28
C ASP A 62 -11.03 -21.49 -2.39
N ILE A 63 -9.98 -22.31 -2.30
CA ILE A 63 -8.80 -21.96 -1.49
C ILE A 63 -8.08 -20.72 -2.01
N SER A 64 -8.21 -20.41 -3.31
CA SER A 64 -7.63 -19.20 -3.93
C SER A 64 -8.30 -17.92 -3.42
N SER A 65 -9.55 -18.02 -2.95
CA SER A 65 -10.36 -16.91 -2.47
C SER A 65 -10.32 -16.70 -0.95
N ILE A 66 -9.77 -17.66 -0.19
CA ILE A 66 -9.65 -17.58 1.27
C ILE A 66 -8.80 -16.38 1.68
N VAL A 67 -9.33 -15.54 2.55
CA VAL A 67 -8.65 -14.34 3.08
C VAL A 67 -8.42 -14.48 4.58
N ILE A 68 -7.22 -14.11 5.02
CA ILE A 68 -6.89 -13.95 6.44
C ILE A 68 -6.43 -12.51 6.70
N ASN A 69 -6.69 -11.99 7.89
CA ASN A 69 -6.18 -10.69 8.34
C ASN A 69 -5.08 -10.90 9.38
N THR A 70 -3.90 -10.35 9.14
CA THR A 70 -2.71 -10.60 9.95
C THR A 70 -2.15 -9.29 10.51
N PRO A 71 -1.63 -9.28 11.75
CA PRO A 71 -1.02 -8.08 12.34
C PRO A 71 0.20 -7.56 11.55
N GLN A 72 0.88 -8.44 10.82
CA GLN A 72 2.13 -8.14 10.10
C GLN A 72 1.88 -7.56 8.71
N MET A 73 0.91 -8.12 7.98
CA MET A 73 0.76 -7.91 6.54
C MET A 73 -0.68 -7.54 6.14
N GLY A 74 -1.58 -7.30 7.10
CA GLY A 74 -2.99 -7.04 6.82
C GLY A 74 -3.68 -8.21 6.13
N TYR A 75 -4.52 -7.92 5.13
CA TYR A 75 -5.27 -8.95 4.41
C TYR A 75 -4.42 -9.70 3.40
N VAL A 76 -4.34 -11.02 3.55
CA VAL A 76 -3.52 -11.92 2.73
C VAL A 76 -4.35 -13.11 2.24
N SER A 77 -4.07 -13.55 1.01
CA SER A 77 -4.67 -14.72 0.37
C SER A 77 -3.64 -15.43 -0.53
N LEU A 78 -4.04 -16.53 -1.18
CA LEU A 78 -3.26 -17.09 -2.28
C LEU A 78 -3.35 -16.19 -3.53
N SER A 79 -4.46 -15.47 -3.72
CA SER A 79 -4.67 -14.54 -4.83
C SER A 79 -4.53 -13.08 -4.41
N ASP A 80 -4.02 -12.23 -5.31
CA ASP A 80 -4.23 -10.79 -5.18
C ASP A 80 -5.70 -10.47 -5.48
N GLN A 81 -6.27 -9.48 -4.78
CA GLN A 81 -7.63 -9.02 -5.01
C GLN A 81 -7.74 -7.51 -4.80
N ALA A 82 -8.38 -6.84 -5.76
CA ALA A 82 -8.68 -5.40 -5.70
C ALA A 82 -9.53 -5.05 -4.45
N PRO A 83 -9.46 -3.79 -3.96
CA PRO A 83 -10.18 -3.30 -2.80
C PRO A 83 -11.67 -3.10 -3.11
N ILE A 84 -12.40 -4.20 -3.24
CA ILE A 84 -13.86 -4.23 -3.44
C ILE A 84 -14.58 -5.12 -2.41
N GLY A 85 -13.83 -5.70 -1.46
CA GLY A 85 -14.33 -6.67 -0.50
C GLY A 85 -15.04 -6.02 0.69
N LYS A 86 -16.27 -6.45 0.97
CA LYS A 86 -17.07 -5.95 2.11
C LYS A 86 -16.51 -6.33 3.48
N PHE A 87 -15.72 -7.40 3.57
CA PHE A 87 -15.08 -7.84 4.80
C PHE A 87 -13.71 -7.18 5.02
N THR A 88 -13.14 -6.62 3.97
CA THR A 88 -11.83 -5.95 3.98
C THR A 88 -12.00 -4.43 4.14
N VAL A 89 -12.84 -3.97 5.06
CA VAL A 89 -13.15 -2.54 5.26
C VAL A 89 -12.28 -1.93 6.38
N ALA A 90 -11.61 -0.82 6.09
CA ALA A 90 -10.89 -0.02 7.06
C ALA A 90 -11.84 0.83 7.93
N GLY A 91 -11.33 1.38 9.04
CA GLY A 91 -12.12 2.20 9.97
C GLY A 91 -12.75 3.44 9.32
N ASP A 92 -12.10 3.99 8.28
CA ASP A 92 -12.60 5.10 7.47
C ASP A 92 -13.59 4.71 6.37
N GLN A 93 -14.12 3.48 6.39
CA GLN A 93 -15.13 2.98 5.45
C GLN A 93 -14.65 2.83 4.00
N PHE A 94 -13.35 2.70 3.76
CA PHE A 94 -12.84 2.26 2.46
C PHE A 94 -12.45 0.78 2.46
N PHE A 95 -12.65 0.11 1.33
CA PHE A 95 -12.16 -1.24 1.12
C PHE A 95 -10.63 -1.23 0.99
N MET A 96 -10.01 -2.28 1.53
CA MET A 96 -8.59 -2.56 1.49
C MET A 96 -8.28 -3.67 0.48
N PRO A 97 -7.12 -3.63 -0.19
CA PRO A 97 -6.71 -4.70 -1.08
C PRO A 97 -6.32 -5.95 -0.30
N VAL A 98 -6.48 -7.12 -0.93
CA VAL A 98 -5.95 -8.39 -0.45
C VAL A 98 -4.70 -8.71 -1.24
N ARG A 99 -3.60 -9.03 -0.55
CA ARG A 99 -2.31 -9.32 -1.20
C ARG A 99 -2.09 -10.83 -1.30
N GLY A 100 -1.70 -11.29 -2.48
CA GLY A 100 -1.32 -12.66 -2.74
C GLY A 100 0.01 -13.01 -2.08
N ILE A 101 0.11 -14.19 -1.49
CA ILE A 101 1.32 -14.63 -0.78
C ILE A 101 2.56 -14.63 -1.67
N ASN A 102 2.39 -15.01 -2.93
CA ASN A 102 3.45 -14.98 -3.94
C ASN A 102 3.90 -13.55 -4.26
N THR A 103 2.97 -12.58 -4.29
CA THR A 103 3.26 -11.16 -4.48
C THR A 103 4.03 -10.59 -3.30
N ILE A 104 3.68 -10.96 -2.07
CA ILE A 104 4.42 -10.56 -0.86
C ILE A 104 5.86 -11.09 -0.90
N ILE A 105 6.05 -12.39 -1.18
CA ILE A 105 7.38 -13.01 -1.26
C ILE A 105 8.20 -12.41 -2.39
N GLY A 106 7.58 -12.16 -3.55
CA GLY A 106 8.23 -11.55 -4.71
C GLY A 106 8.67 -10.11 -4.42
N THR A 107 7.84 -9.33 -3.73
CA THR A 107 8.14 -7.97 -3.30
C THR A 107 9.31 -7.97 -2.31
N ALA A 108 9.28 -8.80 -1.26
CA ALA A 108 10.39 -8.89 -0.30
C ALA A 108 11.73 -9.29 -0.96
N ARG A 109 11.69 -10.14 -2.01
CA ARG A 109 12.90 -10.47 -2.80
C ARG A 109 13.39 -9.27 -3.62
N LEU A 110 12.48 -8.57 -4.29
CA LEU A 110 12.79 -7.40 -5.09
C LEU A 110 13.35 -6.27 -4.22
N ASP A 111 12.74 -6.01 -3.07
CA ASP A 111 13.16 -4.99 -2.13
C ASP A 111 14.57 -5.27 -1.58
N ALA A 112 14.91 -6.54 -1.33
CA ALA A 112 16.27 -6.93 -0.96
C ALA A 112 17.30 -6.62 -2.07
N ILE A 113 16.91 -6.81 -3.34
CA ILE A 113 17.76 -6.47 -4.49
C ILE A 113 17.91 -4.96 -4.61
N ILE A 114 16.83 -4.20 -4.50
CA ILE A 114 16.84 -2.74 -4.55
C ILE A 114 17.69 -2.17 -3.41
N ALA A 115 17.52 -2.67 -2.19
CA ALA A 115 18.29 -2.27 -1.02
C ALA A 115 19.82 -2.48 -1.19
N ASP A 116 20.23 -3.44 -2.03
CA ASP A 116 21.63 -3.65 -2.38
C ASP A 116 22.18 -2.65 -3.39
N GLN A 117 21.33 -2.05 -4.22
CA GLN A 117 21.73 -1.03 -5.20
C GLN A 117 21.75 0.38 -4.59
N ILE A 118 21.02 0.60 -3.49
CA ILE A 118 20.94 1.91 -2.83
C ILE A 118 22.17 2.13 -1.93
N PRO A 119 22.90 3.25 -2.11
CA PRO A 119 23.96 3.65 -1.18
C PRO A 119 23.43 3.80 0.25
N ASN A 120 24.16 3.30 1.24
CA ASN A 120 23.73 3.30 2.64
C ASN A 120 22.40 2.57 2.90
N GLY A 121 21.99 1.64 2.03
CA GLY A 121 20.75 0.86 2.16
C GLY A 121 20.73 -0.19 3.28
N GLY A 122 21.53 -0.04 4.34
CA GLY A 122 21.62 -1.02 5.43
C GLY A 122 20.28 -1.27 6.13
N VAL A 123 19.56 -0.20 6.46
CA VAL A 123 18.20 -0.26 7.04
C VAL A 123 17.23 -0.96 6.09
N LEU A 124 17.25 -0.63 4.79
CA LEU A 124 16.38 -1.23 3.79
C LEU A 124 16.59 -2.76 3.70
N LYS A 125 17.83 -3.23 3.80
CA LYS A 125 18.13 -4.68 3.80
C LYS A 125 17.55 -5.37 5.02
N THR A 126 17.65 -4.75 6.19
CA THR A 126 17.04 -5.25 7.42
C THR A 126 15.52 -5.33 7.30
N LEU A 127 14.89 -4.31 6.70
CA LEU A 127 13.44 -4.30 6.48
C LEU A 127 12.99 -5.39 5.49
N ALA A 128 13.72 -5.59 4.38
CA ALA A 128 13.46 -6.68 3.44
C ALA A 128 13.56 -8.06 4.10
N ALA A 129 14.51 -8.24 5.04
CA ALA A 129 14.63 -9.46 5.83
C ALA A 129 13.46 -9.65 6.79
N ASN A 130 13.00 -8.58 7.44
CA ASN A 130 11.82 -8.61 8.31
C ASN A 130 10.56 -9.00 7.54
N ASP A 131 10.32 -8.39 6.38
CA ASP A 131 9.15 -8.69 5.56
C ASP A 131 9.13 -10.14 5.08
N LEU A 132 10.29 -10.73 4.75
CA LEU A 132 10.37 -12.16 4.42
C LEU A 132 10.09 -13.05 5.63
N ALA A 133 10.56 -12.67 6.83
CA ALA A 133 10.28 -13.42 8.05
C ALA A 133 8.78 -13.39 8.37
N ASP A 134 8.16 -12.22 8.26
CA ASP A 134 6.72 -12.05 8.42
C ASP A 134 5.92 -12.82 7.35
N ALA A 135 6.37 -12.80 6.08
CA ALA A 135 5.76 -13.57 5.02
C ALA A 135 5.74 -15.08 5.34
N LYS A 136 6.83 -15.64 5.90
CA LYS A 136 6.90 -17.06 6.30
C LYS A 136 5.93 -17.38 7.44
N LEU A 137 5.76 -16.46 8.39
CA LEU A 137 4.76 -16.60 9.45
C LEU A 137 3.35 -16.64 8.85
N VAL A 138 3.06 -15.72 7.93
CA VAL A 138 1.76 -15.63 7.26
C VAL A 138 1.47 -16.86 6.39
N VAL A 139 2.48 -17.44 5.71
CA VAL A 139 2.33 -18.74 5.00
C VAL A 139 1.78 -19.81 5.94
N THR A 140 2.35 -19.91 7.14
CA THR A 140 1.96 -20.93 8.14
C THR A 140 0.53 -20.71 8.64
N GLN A 141 0.15 -19.45 8.88
CA GLN A 141 -1.21 -19.08 9.29
C GLN A 141 -2.23 -19.38 8.18
N LEU A 142 -1.91 -19.01 6.94
CA LEU A 142 -2.76 -19.25 5.78
C LEU A 142 -2.93 -20.75 5.51
N GLU A 143 -1.85 -21.53 5.56
CA GLU A 143 -1.88 -22.98 5.44
C GLU A 143 -2.81 -23.63 6.48
N THR A 144 -2.78 -23.14 7.73
CA THR A 144 -3.64 -23.64 8.80
C THR A 144 -5.12 -23.42 8.48
N VAL A 145 -5.48 -22.22 8.01
CA VAL A 145 -6.87 -21.90 7.65
C VAL A 145 -7.33 -22.68 6.42
N ILE A 146 -6.48 -22.82 5.41
CA ILE A 146 -6.78 -23.60 4.20
C ILE A 146 -6.98 -25.08 4.55
N LYS A 147 -6.06 -25.69 5.30
CA LYS A 147 -6.20 -27.08 5.76
C LYS A 147 -7.48 -27.30 6.54
N ALA A 148 -7.86 -26.34 7.39
CA ALA A 148 -9.11 -26.39 8.11
C ALA A 148 -10.33 -26.39 7.16
N ALA A 149 -10.32 -25.54 6.13
CA ALA A 149 -11.40 -25.46 5.13
C ALA A 149 -11.56 -26.72 4.25
N LEU A 150 -10.50 -27.52 4.11
CA LEU A 150 -10.50 -28.79 3.37
C LEU A 150 -11.02 -29.99 4.18
N THR A 151 -11.27 -29.83 5.49
CA THR A 151 -11.79 -30.91 6.34
C THR A 151 -13.32 -31.03 6.27
N PRO A 152 -13.88 -32.25 6.39
CA PRO A 152 -15.32 -32.44 6.48
C PRO A 152 -15.88 -31.77 7.75
N GLY A 153 -16.91 -30.93 7.58
CA GLY A 153 -17.62 -30.29 8.70
C GLY A 153 -18.72 -29.33 8.24
N ASN A 154 -19.82 -29.28 9.00
CA ASN A 154 -21.00 -28.44 8.71
C ASN A 154 -20.81 -26.94 9.05
N SER A 155 -19.57 -26.51 9.34
CA SER A 155 -19.28 -25.12 9.71
C SER A 155 -18.11 -24.59 8.89
N PRO A 156 -18.34 -23.57 8.06
CA PRO A 156 -17.29 -22.94 7.26
C PRO A 156 -16.21 -22.36 8.17
N LYS A 157 -14.95 -22.73 7.90
CA LYS A 157 -13.78 -22.32 8.72
C LYS A 157 -12.98 -21.17 8.10
N ALA A 158 -13.34 -20.77 6.89
CA ALA A 158 -12.69 -19.71 6.14
C ALA A 158 -13.73 -18.77 5.52
N VAL A 159 -13.29 -17.56 5.19
CA VAL A 159 -14.11 -16.54 4.54
C VAL A 159 -13.37 -15.95 3.34
N ASP A 160 -14.12 -15.46 2.36
CA ASP A 160 -13.59 -14.67 1.25
C ASP A 160 -13.45 -13.17 1.64
N ARG A 161 -13.05 -12.35 0.66
CA ARG A 161 -12.94 -10.88 0.82
C ARG A 161 -14.27 -10.17 1.13
N ASP A 162 -15.40 -10.81 0.87
CA ASP A 162 -16.74 -10.28 1.10
C ASP A 162 -17.33 -10.78 2.42
N GLY A 163 -16.60 -11.65 3.13
CA GLY A 163 -17.03 -12.29 4.37
C GLY A 163 -17.94 -13.48 4.12
N THR A 164 -18.11 -13.88 2.86
CA THR A 164 -18.83 -15.09 2.49
C THR A 164 -18.05 -16.27 3.01
N LYS A 165 -18.76 -17.15 3.71
CA LYS A 165 -18.23 -18.38 4.24
C LYS A 165 -17.83 -19.32 3.10
N ILE A 166 -16.57 -19.75 3.08
CA ILE A 166 -16.04 -20.72 2.12
C ILE A 166 -16.06 -22.12 2.75
N ASN A 167 -16.66 -23.09 2.07
CA ASN A 167 -16.62 -24.49 2.47
C ASN A 167 -16.11 -25.37 1.33
N ALA A 168 -14.79 -25.26 1.09
CA ALA A 168 -14.11 -25.95 0.00
C ALA A 168 -14.38 -27.47 -0.03
N TYR A 169 -14.57 -28.12 1.12
CA TYR A 169 -14.94 -29.55 1.16
C TYR A 169 -16.33 -29.81 0.58
N ILE A 170 -17.34 -29.04 0.99
CA ILE A 170 -18.72 -29.21 0.53
C ILE A 170 -18.85 -28.81 -0.93
N ASP A 171 -18.21 -27.73 -1.34
CA ASP A 171 -18.23 -27.25 -2.72
C ASP A 171 -17.55 -28.26 -3.66
N ALA A 172 -16.43 -28.86 -3.24
CA ALA A 172 -15.79 -29.97 -3.94
C ALA A 172 -16.66 -31.23 -4.01
N GLN A 173 -17.39 -31.56 -2.94
CA GLN A 173 -18.33 -32.68 -2.92
C GLN A 173 -19.52 -32.43 -3.86
N ASN A 174 -20.07 -31.22 -3.85
CA ASN A 174 -21.15 -30.81 -4.74
C ASN A 174 -20.71 -30.88 -6.20
N ALA A 175 -19.51 -30.37 -6.53
CA ALA A 175 -18.93 -30.44 -7.86
C ALA A 175 -18.74 -31.89 -8.33
N TYR A 176 -18.30 -32.79 -7.44
CA TYR A 176 -18.19 -34.21 -7.72
C TYR A 176 -19.56 -34.81 -8.09
N VAL A 177 -20.57 -34.59 -7.23
CA VAL A 177 -21.92 -35.17 -7.39
C VAL A 177 -22.64 -34.61 -8.63
N GLN A 178 -22.48 -33.32 -8.93
CA GLN A 178 -23.10 -32.67 -10.09
C GLN A 178 -22.51 -33.14 -11.43
N ASN A 179 -21.23 -33.51 -11.46
CA ASN A 179 -20.55 -33.99 -12.66
C ASN A 179 -20.60 -35.52 -12.83
N LEU A 180 -21.39 -36.20 -12.00
CA LEU A 180 -21.65 -37.64 -12.11
C LEU A 180 -22.64 -37.90 -13.26
N ILE A 181 -22.15 -37.97 -14.49
CA ILE A 181 -22.93 -38.45 -15.63
C ILE A 181 -23.14 -39.96 -15.44
N ARG A 182 -24.37 -40.46 -15.69
CA ARG A 182 -24.75 -41.86 -15.45
C ARG A 182 -25.00 -42.63 -16.75
N MET A 183 -23.98 -42.82 -17.59
CA MET A 183 -24.13 -43.60 -18.83
C MET A 183 -24.37 -45.09 -18.58
N THR A 184 -23.99 -45.61 -17.41
CA THR A 184 -24.16 -47.04 -17.05
C THR A 184 -25.38 -47.33 -16.18
N GLY A 185 -26.07 -46.30 -15.68
CA GLY A 185 -27.26 -46.41 -14.81
C GLY A 185 -27.01 -47.07 -13.44
N SER A 186 -25.77 -47.45 -13.12
CA SER A 186 -25.44 -48.34 -12.00
C SER A 186 -24.19 -47.91 -11.19
N SER A 187 -23.70 -46.69 -11.39
CA SER A 187 -22.59 -46.12 -10.61
C SER A 187 -23.09 -45.14 -9.54
N SER A 188 -22.45 -45.15 -8.37
CA SER A 188 -22.84 -44.29 -7.24
C SER A 188 -21.63 -43.92 -6.37
N TYR A 189 -21.44 -42.61 -6.16
CA TYR A 189 -20.52 -42.05 -5.16
C TYR A 189 -20.68 -42.74 -3.80
N VAL A 190 -19.57 -43.10 -3.15
CA VAL A 190 -19.56 -43.60 -1.77
C VAL A 190 -19.66 -42.40 -0.82
N PRO A 191 -20.75 -42.23 -0.06
CA PRO A 191 -20.88 -41.12 0.87
C PRO A 191 -19.69 -41.04 1.84
N ASN A 192 -19.20 -39.82 2.07
CA ASN A 192 -18.06 -39.52 2.95
C ASN A 192 -16.71 -40.13 2.52
N SER A 193 -16.57 -40.59 1.27
CA SER A 193 -15.28 -41.07 0.74
C SER A 193 -14.36 -39.95 0.24
N LEU A 194 -14.90 -38.74 0.00
CA LEU A 194 -14.10 -37.61 -0.46
C LEU A 194 -13.07 -37.20 0.61
N VAL A 195 -11.80 -37.16 0.21
CA VAL A 195 -10.67 -36.66 1.00
C VAL A 195 -9.97 -35.57 0.18
N LEU A 196 -9.78 -34.40 0.79
CA LEU A 196 -9.01 -33.32 0.21
C LEU A 196 -7.71 -33.13 0.98
N THR A 197 -6.59 -33.09 0.26
CA THR A 197 -5.25 -32.90 0.85
C THR A 197 -4.54 -31.72 0.20
N LEU A 198 -3.99 -30.82 1.02
CA LEU A 198 -3.17 -29.70 0.56
C LEU A 198 -1.69 -30.12 0.44
N GLY A 199 -1.02 -29.72 -0.64
CA GLY A 199 0.38 -30.02 -0.87
C GLY A 199 1.03 -29.16 -1.97
N SER A 200 2.11 -29.69 -2.53
CA SER A 200 2.97 -29.07 -3.54
C SER A 200 3.24 -30.07 -4.68
N LEU A 201 3.96 -29.63 -5.72
CA LEU A 201 4.51 -30.52 -6.75
C LEU A 201 6.00 -30.76 -6.53
N ASN A 202 6.46 -31.99 -6.77
CA ASN A 202 7.89 -32.33 -6.81
C ASN A 202 8.57 -31.91 -8.12
N VAL A 203 7.80 -31.43 -9.09
CA VAL A 203 8.28 -30.79 -10.32
C VAL A 203 7.98 -29.29 -10.28
N PRO A 204 8.92 -28.43 -10.70
CA PRO A 204 8.68 -27.00 -10.74
C PRO A 204 7.56 -26.66 -11.74
N SER A 205 6.73 -25.67 -11.39
CA SER A 205 5.72 -25.10 -12.31
C SER A 205 5.90 -23.59 -12.40
N ASP A 206 5.30 -22.95 -13.40
CA ASP A 206 5.40 -21.49 -13.54
C ASP A 206 4.45 -20.78 -12.56
N THR A 207 4.91 -19.66 -12.01
CA THR A 207 4.08 -18.71 -11.25
C THR A 207 3.62 -17.58 -12.17
N ASN A 208 2.68 -16.77 -11.68
CA ASN A 208 2.31 -15.48 -12.29
C ASN A 208 3.14 -14.29 -11.78
N ILE A 209 4.19 -14.52 -10.98
CA ILE A 209 5.00 -13.43 -10.42
C ILE A 209 6.16 -13.08 -11.37
N PRO A 210 6.25 -11.82 -11.84
CA PRO A 210 7.31 -11.41 -12.73
C PRO A 210 8.68 -11.45 -12.03
N ILE A 211 9.73 -11.76 -12.80
CA ILE A 211 11.09 -11.58 -12.33
C ILE A 211 11.49 -10.09 -12.35
N PRO A 212 12.43 -9.68 -11.49
CA PRO A 212 12.83 -8.28 -11.35
C PRO A 212 13.34 -7.69 -12.66
N GLN A 213 13.01 -6.42 -12.90
CA GLN A 213 13.53 -5.67 -14.03
C GLN A 213 14.48 -4.56 -13.56
N PRO A 214 15.57 -4.30 -14.31
CA PRO A 214 16.06 -5.10 -15.43
C PRO A 214 16.74 -6.40 -14.95
N THR A 215 16.60 -7.48 -15.73
CA THR A 215 17.14 -8.80 -15.41
C THR A 215 18.66 -8.84 -15.24
N SER A 216 19.38 -7.86 -15.78
CA SER A 216 20.84 -7.74 -15.68
C SER A 216 21.35 -7.47 -14.26
N VAL A 217 20.53 -6.89 -13.38
CA VAL A 217 20.95 -6.53 -12.00
C VAL A 217 20.91 -7.74 -11.06
N ALA A 218 19.96 -8.64 -11.27
CA ALA A 218 19.81 -9.86 -10.48
C ALA A 218 19.52 -11.06 -11.41
N PRO A 219 20.52 -11.50 -12.19
CA PRO A 219 20.32 -12.57 -13.18
C PRO A 219 19.93 -13.88 -12.49
N LEU A 220 19.00 -14.60 -13.12
CA LEU A 220 18.54 -15.92 -12.69
C LEU A 220 18.91 -16.96 -13.75
N ALA A 221 19.28 -18.15 -13.30
CA ALA A 221 19.47 -19.28 -14.20
C ALA A 221 18.13 -19.73 -14.81
N ALA A 222 18.14 -20.21 -16.05
CA ALA A 222 16.94 -20.55 -16.80
C ALA A 222 16.06 -21.63 -16.11
N ASN A 223 16.66 -22.51 -15.30
CA ASN A 223 15.91 -23.50 -14.53
C ASN A 223 15.10 -22.91 -13.37
N LEU A 224 15.34 -21.65 -13.00
CA LEU A 224 14.64 -20.91 -11.93
C LEU A 224 13.52 -20.00 -12.46
N THR A 225 13.39 -19.89 -13.78
CA THR A 225 12.45 -18.96 -14.44
C THR A 225 11.47 -19.70 -15.36
N GLY A 226 10.21 -19.29 -15.35
CA GLY A 226 9.20 -19.64 -16.35
C GLY A 226 9.31 -18.70 -17.55
N ASN A 227 9.65 -19.23 -18.73
CA ASN A 227 9.79 -18.47 -19.98
C ASN A 227 10.64 -17.18 -19.89
N ASN A 228 11.62 -17.13 -18.98
CA ASN A 228 12.45 -15.96 -18.68
C ASN A 228 11.66 -14.70 -18.22
N THR A 229 10.38 -14.83 -17.85
CA THR A 229 9.54 -13.69 -17.45
C THR A 229 9.00 -13.81 -16.03
N THR A 230 8.78 -15.03 -15.54
CA THR A 230 8.23 -15.27 -14.19
C THR A 230 9.12 -16.20 -13.38
N TYR A 231 8.93 -16.21 -12.06
CA TYR A 231 9.59 -17.19 -11.19
C TYR A 231 8.96 -18.58 -11.35
N LYS A 232 9.76 -19.64 -11.14
CA LYS A 232 9.22 -20.99 -10.93
C LYS A 232 8.79 -21.21 -9.48
N SER A 233 7.79 -22.05 -9.30
CA SER A 233 7.28 -22.50 -8.01
C SER A 233 7.98 -23.75 -7.51
N PHE A 234 7.79 -24.06 -6.22
CA PHE A 234 8.23 -25.31 -5.58
C PHE A 234 9.75 -25.57 -5.68
N ILE A 235 10.54 -24.51 -5.83
CA ILE A 235 12.00 -24.58 -5.78
C ILE A 235 12.52 -23.35 -5.04
N ASN A 236 13.74 -23.47 -4.52
CA ASN A 236 14.43 -22.34 -3.93
C ASN A 236 15.02 -21.42 -5.01
N ILE A 237 14.77 -20.12 -4.89
CA ILE A 237 15.31 -19.07 -5.76
C ILE A 237 16.15 -18.12 -4.90
N PRO A 238 17.39 -18.50 -4.57
CA PRO A 238 18.16 -17.79 -3.58
C PRO A 238 18.57 -16.39 -4.06
N TYR A 239 18.80 -15.49 -3.10
CA TYR A 239 19.47 -14.22 -3.31
C TYR A 239 20.36 -13.93 -2.10
N LYS A 240 21.68 -13.78 -2.34
CA LYS A 240 22.71 -13.54 -1.30
C LYS A 240 22.58 -14.40 -0.03
N GLY A 241 22.33 -15.71 -0.22
CA GLY A 241 22.22 -16.68 0.88
C GLY A 241 20.84 -16.73 1.56
N VAL A 242 19.89 -15.90 1.15
CA VAL A 242 18.50 -15.93 1.60
C VAL A 242 17.67 -16.77 0.63
N ASN A 243 16.84 -17.67 1.18
CA ASN A 243 16.01 -18.59 0.42
C ASN A 243 14.60 -18.03 0.20
N TYR A 244 14.13 -18.08 -1.04
CA TYR A 244 12.79 -17.67 -1.47
C TYR A 244 12.12 -18.83 -2.19
N VAL A 245 10.90 -19.16 -1.78
CA VAL A 245 10.12 -20.27 -2.33
C VAL A 245 8.71 -19.78 -2.65
N PHE A 246 8.26 -20.00 -3.88
CA PHE A 246 6.96 -19.58 -4.37
C PHE A 246 6.00 -20.78 -4.47
N GLY A 247 4.72 -20.53 -4.22
CA GLY A 247 3.65 -21.49 -4.45
C GLY A 247 3.31 -21.59 -5.95
N GLY A 248 2.81 -22.74 -6.39
CA GLY A 248 2.30 -22.90 -7.75
C GLY A 248 0.95 -22.20 -7.86
N ILE A 249 0.96 -20.94 -8.24
CA ILE A 249 -0.24 -20.13 -8.44
C ILE A 249 -0.16 -19.53 -9.84
N GLY A 250 -1.08 -19.93 -10.71
CA GLY A 250 -1.18 -19.44 -12.09
C GLY A 250 -2.37 -18.51 -12.28
N ASP A 251 -2.61 -18.08 -13.52
CA ASP A 251 -3.70 -17.14 -13.82
C ASP A 251 -5.09 -17.81 -13.79
N ALA A 252 -5.15 -19.14 -13.89
CA ALA A 252 -6.39 -19.90 -13.87
C ALA A 252 -6.19 -21.24 -13.13
N PRO A 253 -7.23 -21.76 -12.49
CA PRO A 253 -7.17 -23.07 -11.85
C PRO A 253 -6.99 -24.13 -12.93
N ARG A 254 -6.03 -25.04 -12.73
CA ARG A 254 -5.71 -26.08 -13.72
C ARG A 254 -5.42 -27.42 -13.07
N LEU A 255 -5.74 -28.48 -13.78
CA LEU A 255 -5.37 -29.84 -13.39
C LEU A 255 -3.86 -30.04 -13.50
N VAL A 256 -3.31 -30.77 -12.55
CA VAL A 256 -1.89 -31.15 -12.51
C VAL A 256 -1.74 -32.65 -12.26
N ASP A 257 -0.63 -33.22 -12.67
CA ASP A 257 -0.40 -34.67 -12.58
C ASP A 257 -0.29 -35.11 -11.11
N VAL A 258 -1.17 -36.01 -10.70
CA VAL A 258 -1.23 -36.59 -9.35
C VAL A 258 0.07 -37.29 -8.97
N ARG A 259 0.83 -37.84 -9.95
CA ARG A 259 2.11 -38.53 -9.70
C ARG A 259 3.19 -37.60 -9.15
N ASN A 260 3.05 -36.30 -9.39
CA ASN A 260 3.99 -35.29 -8.93
C ASN A 260 3.58 -34.65 -7.60
N PHE A 261 2.39 -34.98 -7.08
CA PHE A 261 1.91 -34.41 -5.82
C PHE A 261 2.71 -34.92 -4.62
N VAL A 262 3.09 -34.00 -3.74
CA VAL A 262 3.74 -34.29 -2.46
C VAL A 262 3.16 -33.40 -1.36
N THR A 263 2.99 -33.95 -0.16
CA THR A 263 2.52 -33.19 1.01
C THR A 263 3.64 -32.34 1.62
N ASN A 264 4.88 -32.83 1.56
CA ASN A 264 6.08 -32.15 2.02
C ASN A 264 7.14 -32.18 0.93
N LEU A 265 7.63 -30.99 0.56
CA LEU A 265 8.64 -30.81 -0.46
C LEU A 265 10.04 -30.90 0.15
N ALA A 266 10.87 -31.82 -0.34
CA ALA A 266 12.25 -31.96 0.10
C ALA A 266 13.16 -30.89 -0.51
N GLY A 267 14.19 -30.46 0.23
CA GLY A 267 15.26 -29.59 -0.30
C GLY A 267 14.92 -28.09 -0.33
N VAL A 268 13.80 -27.65 0.25
CA VAL A 268 13.44 -26.24 0.42
C VAL A 268 13.42 -25.83 1.90
N ALA A 269 13.72 -24.56 2.19
CA ALA A 269 13.75 -24.04 3.56
C ALA A 269 12.35 -23.88 4.19
N TYR A 270 11.35 -23.66 3.34
CA TYR A 270 9.93 -23.60 3.67
C TYR A 270 9.14 -23.89 2.39
N GLN A 271 7.85 -24.21 2.49
CA GLN A 271 7.00 -24.47 1.33
C GLN A 271 5.75 -23.59 1.38
N VAL A 272 5.18 -23.30 0.20
CA VAL A 272 3.89 -22.60 0.05
C VAL A 272 2.92 -23.57 -0.63
N PRO A 273 2.20 -24.40 0.15
CA PRO A 273 1.39 -25.47 -0.41
C PRO A 273 0.12 -24.89 -1.04
N THR A 274 -0.08 -25.20 -2.31
CA THR A 274 -1.04 -24.54 -3.22
C THR A 274 -1.76 -25.51 -4.14
N ILE A 275 -1.43 -26.80 -4.03
CA ILE A 275 -2.06 -27.88 -4.81
C ILE A 275 -3.06 -28.59 -3.92
N VAL A 276 -4.29 -28.75 -4.41
CA VAL A 276 -5.30 -29.58 -3.76
C VAL A 276 -5.36 -30.91 -4.48
N LYS A 277 -5.19 -32.00 -3.73
CA LYS A 277 -5.47 -33.36 -4.18
C LYS A 277 -6.84 -33.77 -3.67
N ALA A 278 -7.75 -34.12 -4.58
CA ALA A 278 -9.04 -34.73 -4.27
C ALA A 278 -8.97 -36.24 -4.53
N GLU A 279 -9.46 -37.03 -3.58
CA GLU A 279 -9.55 -38.48 -3.65
C GLU A 279 -10.95 -38.90 -3.26
N ALA A 280 -11.59 -39.80 -4.02
CA ALA A 280 -12.93 -40.31 -3.71
C ALA A 280 -13.13 -41.72 -4.23
N ASP A 281 -14.11 -42.42 -3.63
CA ASP A 281 -14.50 -43.76 -4.02
C ASP A 281 -15.88 -43.76 -4.70
N GLU A 282 -16.02 -44.57 -5.74
CA GLU A 282 -17.31 -44.84 -6.40
C GLU A 282 -17.57 -46.34 -6.50
N ILE A 283 -18.82 -46.75 -6.28
CA ILE A 283 -19.26 -48.12 -6.50
C ILE A 283 -19.86 -48.23 -7.89
N ILE A 284 -19.30 -49.09 -8.74
CA ILE A 284 -19.88 -49.47 -10.04
C ILE A 284 -20.54 -50.84 -9.89
N LYS A 285 -21.86 -50.91 -10.07
CA LYS A 285 -22.58 -52.17 -10.15
C LYS A 285 -22.68 -52.63 -11.61
N THR A 286 -22.36 -53.89 -11.85
CA THR A 286 -22.56 -54.52 -13.16
C THR A 286 -23.44 -55.76 -13.01
N SER A 287 -23.92 -56.32 -14.12
CA SER A 287 -24.63 -57.61 -14.10
C SER A 287 -23.76 -58.77 -13.57
N GLN A 288 -22.43 -58.62 -13.61
CA GLN A 288 -21.46 -59.60 -13.11
C GLN A 288 -21.05 -59.33 -11.65
N THR A 289 -21.13 -58.08 -11.21
CA THR A 289 -20.88 -57.63 -9.83
C THR A 289 -22.09 -56.89 -9.25
N PRO A 290 -23.17 -57.61 -8.88
CA PRO A 290 -24.41 -57.00 -8.36
C PRO A 290 -24.20 -56.28 -7.03
N LYS A 291 -23.18 -56.69 -6.26
CA LYS A 291 -22.76 -56.05 -5.01
C LYS A 291 -21.94 -54.77 -5.24
N GLY A 292 -21.50 -54.53 -6.47
CA GLY A 292 -20.66 -53.41 -6.88
C GLY A 292 -19.17 -53.63 -6.61
N GLU A 293 -18.33 -52.99 -7.42
CA GLU A 293 -16.89 -52.85 -7.19
C GLU A 293 -16.56 -51.40 -6.87
N THR A 294 -15.66 -51.18 -5.90
CA THR A 294 -15.21 -49.84 -5.50
C THR A 294 -14.02 -49.42 -6.35
N PHE A 295 -14.14 -48.27 -6.99
CA PHE A 295 -13.09 -47.63 -7.78
C PHE A 295 -12.61 -46.37 -7.08
N HIS A 296 -11.30 -46.30 -6.85
CA HIS A 296 -10.67 -45.14 -6.26
C HIS A 296 -10.18 -44.20 -7.37
N SER A 297 -10.57 -42.92 -7.28
CA SER A 297 -10.17 -41.89 -8.23
C SER A 297 -9.47 -40.74 -7.50
N ALA A 298 -8.42 -40.20 -8.12
CA ALA A 298 -7.67 -39.08 -7.60
C ALA A 298 -7.40 -38.05 -8.71
N ALA A 299 -7.49 -36.76 -8.36
CA ALA A 299 -7.07 -35.66 -9.20
C ALA A 299 -6.39 -34.57 -8.36
N CYS A 300 -5.49 -33.82 -8.99
CA CYS A 300 -4.85 -32.67 -8.37
C CYS A 300 -5.16 -31.41 -9.18
N ALA A 301 -5.39 -30.31 -8.49
CA ALA A 301 -5.59 -29.00 -9.10
C ALA A 301 -4.73 -27.94 -8.42
N GLN A 302 -4.23 -27.03 -9.24
CA GLN A 302 -3.44 -25.88 -8.82
C GLN A 302 -4.36 -24.68 -8.59
N ALA A 303 -4.11 -23.94 -7.49
CA ALA A 303 -4.77 -22.67 -7.19
C ALA A 303 -4.44 -21.58 -8.23
N CYS A 304 -5.25 -20.52 -8.23
CA CYS A 304 -5.13 -19.42 -9.18
C CYS A 304 -5.03 -18.07 -8.47
N SER A 305 -4.56 -17.06 -9.21
CA SER A 305 -4.54 -15.68 -8.76
C SER A 305 -4.78 -14.74 -9.92
N ASN A 306 -5.65 -13.75 -9.70
CA ASN A 306 -5.73 -12.58 -10.54
C ASN A 306 -4.63 -11.63 -10.09
N PHE A 307 -3.51 -11.58 -10.82
CA PHE A 307 -2.44 -10.65 -10.50
C PHE A 307 -2.96 -9.21 -10.53
N ASP A 308 -2.93 -8.53 -9.39
CA ASP A 308 -3.27 -7.12 -9.28
C ASP A 308 -1.98 -6.28 -9.42
N PRO A 309 -1.79 -5.53 -10.53
CA PRO A 309 -0.61 -4.73 -10.73
C PRO A 309 -0.52 -3.50 -9.81
N LYS A 310 -1.46 -3.30 -8.86
CA LYS A 310 -1.60 -2.12 -7.99
C LYS A 310 -1.50 -0.82 -8.79
N PRO A 311 -2.58 -0.36 -9.43
CA PRO A 311 -2.49 0.69 -10.44
C PRO A 311 -1.88 2.00 -9.90
N ALA A 312 -2.19 2.40 -8.66
CA ALA A 312 -1.59 3.57 -8.01
C ALA A 312 -0.97 3.23 -6.63
N PRO A 313 0.30 2.79 -6.58
CA PRO A 313 0.97 2.45 -5.32
C PRO A 313 1.30 3.66 -4.43
N GLY A 314 1.23 4.88 -4.99
CA GLY A 314 1.41 6.15 -4.28
C GLY A 314 2.74 6.86 -4.60
N ALA A 315 2.95 8.01 -3.96
CA ALA A 315 4.08 8.90 -4.13
C ALA A 315 4.77 9.19 -2.79
N ILE A 316 6.08 9.36 -2.84
CA ILE A 316 6.89 9.85 -1.72
C ILE A 316 7.41 11.25 -2.04
N ALA A 317 7.54 12.11 -1.03
CA ALA A 317 7.95 13.49 -1.21
C ALA A 317 9.19 13.88 -0.37
N VAL A 318 10.03 14.73 -0.94
CA VAL A 318 11.02 15.52 -0.19
C VAL A 318 10.60 16.98 -0.27
N GLU A 319 10.35 17.60 0.88
CA GLU A 319 9.73 18.91 0.98
C GLU A 319 10.68 19.94 1.59
N PHE A 320 10.82 21.04 0.87
CA PHE A 320 11.58 22.22 1.26
C PHE A 320 10.67 23.46 1.20
N PRO A 321 9.59 23.54 2.01
CA PRO A 321 8.61 24.63 1.94
C PRO A 321 9.21 26.02 2.20
N ASP A 322 10.32 26.10 2.93
CA ASP A 322 11.02 27.35 3.25
C ASP A 322 12.28 27.57 2.38
N GLY A 323 12.42 26.79 1.30
CA GLY A 323 13.57 26.81 0.39
C GLY A 323 14.50 25.61 0.56
N PRO A 324 15.24 25.21 -0.50
CA PRO A 324 16.10 24.04 -0.47
C PRO A 324 17.26 24.21 0.51
N VAL A 325 17.66 23.11 1.12
CA VAL A 325 18.89 23.02 1.92
C VAL A 325 20.05 22.74 0.96
N PRO A 326 20.98 23.68 0.71
CA PRO A 326 21.95 23.58 -0.39
C PRO A 326 22.85 22.32 -0.35
N GLU A 327 23.14 21.81 0.84
CA GLU A 327 23.95 20.62 1.03
C GLU A 327 23.21 19.31 0.69
N LEU A 328 21.88 19.32 0.74
CA LEU A 328 21.04 18.17 0.44
C LEU A 328 20.68 18.24 -1.04
N THR A 329 21.46 17.56 -1.87
CA THR A 329 21.38 17.70 -3.33
C THR A 329 20.53 16.64 -4.00
N ASN A 330 20.32 15.48 -3.36
CA ASN A 330 19.56 14.35 -3.89
C ASN A 330 19.03 13.46 -2.75
N PRO A 331 18.10 12.52 -3.03
CA PRO A 331 17.52 11.66 -1.99
C PRO A 331 18.53 10.80 -1.22
N ALA A 332 19.65 10.38 -1.85
CA ALA A 332 20.67 9.57 -1.16
C ALA A 332 21.33 10.30 0.00
N THR A 333 21.47 11.63 -0.08
CA THR A 333 22.05 12.43 1.03
C THR A 333 21.22 12.35 2.30
N LEU A 334 19.90 12.16 2.18
CA LEU A 334 18.97 12.09 3.30
C LEU A 334 19.17 10.83 4.16
N LEU A 335 19.66 9.74 3.55
CA LEU A 335 19.96 8.47 4.25
C LEU A 335 21.17 8.59 5.19
N THR A 336 21.91 9.70 5.16
CA THR A 336 23.11 9.92 5.97
C THR A 336 22.90 10.90 7.13
N LEU A 337 21.66 11.38 7.33
CA LEU A 337 21.33 12.32 8.39
C LEU A 337 21.37 11.62 9.76
N GLY A 338 22.38 11.94 10.57
CA GLY A 338 22.68 11.25 11.83
C GLY A 338 22.05 11.83 13.10
N ALA A 339 21.16 12.83 12.99
CA ALA A 339 20.51 13.40 14.17
C ALA A 339 19.50 12.40 14.76
N THR A 340 19.55 12.18 16.08
CA THR A 340 18.55 11.35 16.79
C THR A 340 17.18 11.98 16.67
N ALA A 341 16.20 11.22 16.19
CA ALA A 341 14.82 11.64 16.00
C ALA A 341 13.93 11.16 17.16
N ASP A 342 12.96 11.99 17.53
CA ASP A 342 11.84 11.57 18.35
C ASP A 342 10.86 10.80 17.49
N VAL A 343 10.73 9.50 17.76
CA VAL A 343 9.85 8.59 17.01
C VAL A 343 8.49 8.48 17.72
N LEU A 344 7.44 8.91 17.04
CA LEU A 344 6.10 9.03 17.57
C LEU A 344 5.07 8.39 16.61
N THR A 345 3.85 8.26 17.10
CA THR A 345 2.66 7.85 16.37
C THR A 345 1.43 8.58 16.91
N SER A 346 0.32 8.55 16.18
CA SER A 346 -0.96 9.10 16.64
C SER A 346 -1.89 8.00 17.17
N PRO A 347 -2.09 7.85 18.50
CA PRO A 347 -3.06 6.92 19.05
C PRO A 347 -4.50 7.44 18.94
N GLY A 348 -5.45 6.60 18.55
CA GLY A 348 -6.89 6.89 18.68
C GLY A 348 -7.45 7.88 17.65
N GLY A 349 -6.76 8.11 16.55
CA GLY A 349 -7.22 8.93 15.43
C GLY A 349 -6.07 9.62 14.69
N ASP A 350 -6.41 10.48 13.74
CA ASP A 350 -5.48 11.21 12.90
C ASP A 350 -5.08 12.52 13.59
N TYR A 351 -3.80 12.72 13.88
CA TYR A 351 -3.35 13.93 14.56
C TYR A 351 -3.09 15.05 13.53
N PRO A 352 -3.52 16.31 13.79
CA PRO A 352 -4.15 16.83 15.01
C PRO A 352 -5.68 16.97 14.92
N VAL A 353 -6.32 16.25 13.99
CA VAL A 353 -7.74 16.46 13.64
C VAL A 353 -8.67 15.65 14.54
N THR A 354 -8.42 14.34 14.65
CA THR A 354 -9.23 13.41 15.45
C THR A 354 -8.42 12.74 16.55
N GLY A 355 -7.10 12.60 16.38
CA GLY A 355 -6.18 12.10 17.40
C GLY A 355 -5.92 13.15 18.50
N PRO A 356 -5.84 12.75 19.78
CA PRO A 356 -5.66 13.66 20.90
C PRO A 356 -4.23 14.18 21.07
N SER A 357 -3.22 13.41 20.61
CA SER A 357 -1.80 13.71 20.79
C SER A 357 -0.94 12.78 19.92
N LEU A 358 0.36 13.07 19.84
CA LEU A 358 1.38 12.10 19.43
C LEU A 358 1.93 11.35 20.66
N ALA A 359 2.26 10.07 20.50
CA ALA A 359 2.78 9.21 21.57
C ALA A 359 3.79 8.18 21.00
N THR A 360 4.59 7.56 21.86
CA THR A 360 5.53 6.48 21.48
C THR A 360 4.86 5.11 21.34
N SER A 361 3.54 5.04 21.50
CA SER A 361 2.74 3.80 21.49
C SER A 361 1.46 3.98 20.66
N PRO A 362 1.11 3.02 19.78
CA PRO A 362 1.85 1.81 19.43
C PRO A 362 3.16 2.11 18.70
N ASN A 363 4.27 1.47 19.08
CA ASN A 363 5.57 1.76 18.48
C ASN A 363 5.63 1.18 17.04
N PRO A 364 5.54 2.01 15.98
CA PRO A 364 5.58 1.52 14.59
C PRO A 364 7.02 1.24 14.14
N TRP A 365 8.00 1.43 15.04
CA TRP A 365 9.41 1.24 14.77
C TRP A 365 9.75 -0.23 14.49
N PRO A 366 10.54 -0.53 13.45
CA PRO A 366 10.94 -1.90 13.13
C PRO A 366 11.83 -2.51 14.24
N PRO A 367 11.60 -3.77 14.64
CA PRO A 367 12.29 -4.37 15.80
C PRO A 367 13.80 -4.58 15.61
N ASN A 368 14.28 -4.66 14.37
CA ASN A 368 15.69 -4.94 14.05
C ASN A 368 16.47 -3.71 13.55
N VAL A 369 15.88 -2.52 13.61
CA VAL A 369 16.58 -1.26 13.31
C VAL A 369 16.98 -0.62 14.63
N ALA A 370 18.27 -0.65 14.94
CA ALA A 370 18.77 -0.30 16.28
C ALA A 370 18.79 1.21 16.56
N SER A 371 18.99 2.01 15.52
CA SER A 371 19.23 3.44 15.61
C SER A 371 18.00 4.22 15.19
N GLN A 372 17.59 5.22 15.98
CA GLN A 372 16.46 6.10 15.67
C GLN A 372 16.96 7.45 15.14
N THR A 373 17.85 7.46 14.14
CA THR A 373 18.20 8.73 13.49
C THR A 373 17.10 9.13 12.51
N ILE A 374 17.05 10.41 12.18
CA ILE A 374 16.15 10.93 11.15
C ILE A 374 16.45 10.31 9.76
N GLY A 375 17.72 9.98 9.48
CA GLY A 375 18.11 9.23 8.30
C GLY A 375 17.56 7.80 8.30
N ASP A 376 17.55 7.12 9.45
CA ASP A 376 16.94 5.80 9.60
C ASP A 376 15.40 5.88 9.46
N THR A 377 14.76 6.91 10.02
CA THR A 377 13.31 7.13 9.85
C THR A 377 12.94 7.36 8.38
N TRP A 378 13.74 8.16 7.67
CA TRP A 378 13.57 8.34 6.22
C TRP A 378 13.81 7.05 5.45
N ALA A 379 14.83 6.27 5.82
CA ALA A 379 15.13 4.98 5.19
C ALA A 379 13.96 3.99 5.32
N ILE A 380 13.28 3.99 6.48
CA ILE A 380 12.04 3.21 6.70
C ILE A 380 10.93 3.71 5.78
N THR A 381 10.66 5.01 5.79
CA THR A 381 9.61 5.64 4.94
C THR A 381 9.83 5.35 3.46
N LEU A 382 11.09 5.45 3.00
CA LEU A 382 11.49 5.13 1.63
C LEU A 382 11.26 3.64 1.31
N TYR A 383 11.64 2.74 2.23
CA TYR A 383 11.40 1.32 2.07
C TYR A 383 9.92 1.00 1.93
N ASP A 384 9.07 1.59 2.78
CA ASP A 384 7.64 1.34 2.77
C ASP A 384 6.96 1.83 1.49
N TRP A 385 7.45 2.93 0.89
CA TRP A 385 7.05 3.35 -0.45
C TRP A 385 7.53 2.37 -1.55
N ILE A 386 8.77 1.88 -1.48
CA ILE A 386 9.32 0.87 -2.41
C ILE A 386 8.49 -0.40 -2.38
N ARG A 387 8.20 -0.91 -1.17
CA ARG A 387 7.37 -2.08 -0.92
C ARG A 387 5.97 -1.96 -1.53
N ARG A 388 5.39 -0.75 -1.58
CA ARG A 388 4.09 -0.53 -2.23
C ARG A 388 4.16 -0.65 -3.74
N GLY A 389 5.31 -0.33 -4.34
CA GLY A 389 5.61 -0.60 -5.75
C GLY A 389 5.41 -2.06 -6.13
N GLY A 390 5.59 -2.99 -5.18
CA GLY A 390 5.36 -4.42 -5.38
C GLY A 390 6.34 -5.01 -6.39
N THR A 391 5.97 -6.13 -7.02
CA THR A 391 6.85 -6.90 -7.92
C THR A 391 7.19 -6.19 -9.25
N LYS A 392 6.58 -5.03 -9.53
CA LYS A 392 6.85 -4.25 -10.76
C LYS A 392 7.96 -3.22 -10.61
N ALA A 393 8.41 -2.89 -9.40
CA ALA A 393 9.37 -1.83 -9.19
C ALA A 393 10.65 -2.05 -10.02
N ASP A 394 10.99 -1.09 -10.88
CA ASP A 394 12.19 -1.14 -11.71
C ASP A 394 13.40 -0.76 -10.86
N ILE A 395 14.34 -1.70 -10.73
CA ILE A 395 15.49 -1.58 -9.83
C ILE A 395 16.35 -0.38 -10.21
N ASN A 396 16.62 -0.20 -11.52
CA ASN A 396 17.47 0.88 -11.99
C ASN A 396 16.80 2.24 -11.81
N SER A 397 15.48 2.31 -11.99
CA SER A 397 14.73 3.54 -11.79
C SER A 397 14.78 4.00 -10.34
N VAL A 398 14.66 3.08 -9.38
CA VAL A 398 14.78 3.41 -7.94
C VAL A 398 16.21 3.81 -7.59
N ALA A 399 17.22 3.08 -8.09
CA ALA A 399 18.62 3.43 -7.86
C ALA A 399 18.96 4.81 -8.47
N SER A 400 18.47 5.10 -9.68
CA SER A 400 18.69 6.37 -10.36
C SER A 400 18.03 7.54 -9.62
N MET A 401 16.84 7.32 -9.06
CA MET A 401 16.13 8.29 -8.22
C MET A 401 17.02 8.81 -7.09
N GLN A 402 17.77 7.91 -6.42
CA GLN A 402 18.64 8.27 -5.30
C GLN A 402 19.75 9.25 -5.68
N THR A 403 20.21 9.19 -6.94
CA THR A 403 21.29 10.04 -7.46
C THR A 403 20.80 11.26 -8.25
N THR A 404 19.50 11.36 -8.50
CA THR A 404 18.93 12.47 -9.27
C THR A 404 18.94 13.72 -8.42
N ASN A 405 19.60 14.77 -8.91
CA ASN A 405 19.65 16.05 -8.21
C ASN A 405 18.25 16.66 -8.10
N PHE A 406 17.97 17.25 -6.95
CA PHE A 406 16.82 18.10 -6.76
C PHE A 406 16.84 19.27 -7.73
N ALA A 407 15.69 19.57 -8.32
CA ALA A 407 15.52 20.70 -9.22
C ALA A 407 15.81 22.03 -8.49
N PRO A 408 16.46 22.99 -9.16
CA PRO A 408 16.72 24.29 -8.57
C PRO A 408 15.43 25.05 -8.32
N THR A 409 15.44 25.96 -7.33
CA THR A 409 14.31 26.83 -7.04
C THR A 409 14.59 28.27 -7.46
N GLY A 410 13.52 28.99 -7.82
CA GLY A 410 13.57 30.43 -7.99
C GLY A 410 13.68 31.16 -6.65
N MET A 411 13.84 32.48 -6.73
CA MET A 411 13.81 33.37 -5.57
C MET A 411 12.47 34.11 -5.54
N ILE A 412 11.83 34.20 -4.39
CA ILE A 412 10.57 34.91 -4.19
C ILE A 412 10.77 36.16 -3.33
N ASP A 413 10.01 37.21 -3.62
CA ASP A 413 9.87 38.37 -2.75
C ASP A 413 8.94 38.00 -1.59
N TRP A 414 9.54 37.53 -0.49
CA TRP A 414 8.82 37.07 0.70
C TRP A 414 7.74 38.04 1.18
N TRP A 415 8.03 39.34 1.13
CA TRP A 415 7.11 40.36 1.59
C TRP A 415 6.01 40.68 0.58
N GLY A 416 6.36 40.72 -0.72
CA GLY A 416 5.38 40.87 -1.79
C GLY A 416 4.31 39.79 -1.70
N GLU A 417 4.74 38.56 -1.42
CA GLU A 417 3.87 37.41 -1.27
C GLU A 417 3.08 37.39 0.06
N LEU A 418 3.67 37.82 1.19
CA LEU A 418 2.93 37.97 2.46
C LEU A 418 1.73 38.92 2.35
N LYS A 419 1.82 39.94 1.48
CA LYS A 419 0.74 40.91 1.24
C LYS A 419 -0.42 40.36 0.41
N SER A 420 -0.14 39.40 -0.47
CA SER A 420 -1.14 38.82 -1.39
C SER A 420 -1.82 37.57 -0.83
N THR A 421 -1.34 37.04 0.30
CA THR A 421 -1.62 35.67 0.72
C THR A 421 -2.20 35.58 2.14
N PRO A 422 -3.48 35.18 2.33
CA PRO A 422 -4.06 34.94 3.66
C PRO A 422 -3.29 33.83 4.41
N PRO A 423 -3.17 33.86 5.76
CA PRO A 423 -4.12 34.42 6.73
C PRO A 423 -3.75 35.79 7.34
N LEU A 424 -2.64 36.42 6.93
CA LEU A 424 -2.19 37.69 7.52
C LEU A 424 -2.75 38.92 6.79
N THR A 425 -4.09 39.03 6.68
CA THR A 425 -4.77 40.16 6.01
C THR A 425 -4.62 41.52 6.73
N ASN A 426 -3.92 41.57 7.87
CA ASN A 426 -3.82 42.76 8.74
C ASN A 426 -2.40 43.37 8.80
N ILE A 427 -1.49 43.01 7.88
CA ILE A 427 -0.17 43.65 7.80
C ILE A 427 -0.28 44.99 7.05
N THR A 428 -0.72 46.02 7.75
CA THR A 428 -0.73 47.39 7.22
C THR A 428 0.55 48.13 7.60
N GLN A 429 1.58 48.09 6.75
CA GLN A 429 2.40 49.30 6.47
C GLN A 429 3.44 49.20 5.33
N THR A 430 3.77 50.40 4.87
CA THR A 430 4.75 50.87 3.88
C THR A 430 6.19 50.74 4.39
N TYR A 431 7.10 50.23 3.57
CA TYR A 431 8.54 50.30 3.81
C TYR A 431 9.07 51.72 3.55
N PRO A 432 10.15 52.18 4.22
CA PRO A 432 11.06 53.14 3.61
C PRO A 432 11.62 52.51 2.33
N THR A 433 11.53 53.22 1.21
CA THR A 433 11.89 52.80 -0.17
C THR A 433 13.33 52.29 -0.38
N SER A 434 14.13 52.19 0.67
CA SER A 434 15.55 51.85 0.67
C SER A 434 15.88 50.45 1.22
N ALA A 435 14.94 49.74 1.85
CA ALA A 435 15.15 48.31 2.16
C ALA A 435 14.78 47.49 0.93
N GLY A 436 15.78 47.02 0.20
CA GLY A 436 15.61 46.24 -1.02
C GLY A 436 14.65 45.06 -0.82
N LYS A 437 13.99 44.64 -1.91
CA LYS A 437 13.15 43.43 -1.97
C LYS A 437 14.02 42.21 -1.62
N LYS A 438 14.21 41.94 -0.32
CA LYS A 438 15.01 40.80 0.13
C LYS A 438 14.26 39.55 -0.31
N GLN A 439 14.90 38.80 -1.19
CA GLN A 439 14.34 37.57 -1.71
C GLN A 439 14.82 36.40 -0.87
N ILE A 440 14.01 35.37 -0.82
CA ILE A 440 14.35 34.08 -0.24
C ILE A 440 14.11 32.99 -1.28
N PRO A 441 14.73 31.82 -1.13
CA PRO A 441 14.44 30.71 -2.03
C PRO A 441 12.96 30.32 -1.95
N MET A 442 12.37 30.01 -3.10
CA MET A 442 11.00 29.52 -3.19
C MET A 442 10.87 28.13 -2.56
N GLY A 443 9.76 27.89 -1.88
CA GLY A 443 9.43 26.57 -1.37
C GLY A 443 9.18 25.57 -2.51
N ILE A 444 9.70 24.34 -2.35
CA ILE A 444 9.59 23.29 -3.37
C ILE A 444 9.34 21.93 -2.73
N MET A 445 8.54 21.10 -3.40
CA MET A 445 8.36 19.68 -3.13
C MET A 445 8.91 18.89 -4.32
N HIS A 446 9.65 17.84 -4.01
CA HIS A 446 10.16 16.86 -4.96
C HIS A 446 9.38 15.57 -4.78
N ALA A 447 8.38 15.37 -5.64
CA ALA A 447 7.52 14.20 -5.59
C ALA A 447 8.05 13.09 -6.52
N TYR A 448 8.04 11.86 -6.02
CA TYR A 448 8.41 10.65 -6.76
C TYR A 448 7.23 9.68 -6.73
N LYS A 449 6.76 9.24 -7.89
CA LYS A 449 5.63 8.32 -8.00
C LYS A 449 5.95 7.18 -8.96
N TRP A 450 5.22 6.08 -8.85
CA TRP A 450 5.34 4.98 -9.79
C TRP A 450 4.50 5.22 -11.04
N ASP A 451 5.05 4.88 -12.20
CA ASP A 451 4.26 4.70 -13.41
C ASP A 451 3.66 3.28 -13.51
N PRO A 452 2.74 3.02 -14.45
CA PRO A 452 2.14 1.70 -14.63
C PRO A 452 3.16 0.59 -14.93
N THR A 453 4.33 0.94 -15.46
CA THR A 453 5.42 -0.02 -15.77
C THR A 453 6.34 -0.29 -14.58
N GLY A 454 6.14 0.41 -13.46
CA GLY A 454 6.95 0.30 -12.26
C GLY A 454 8.22 1.16 -12.27
N LYS A 455 8.35 2.12 -13.18
CA LYS A 455 9.42 3.13 -13.12
C LYS A 455 9.03 4.29 -12.24
N VAL A 456 10.04 4.94 -11.66
CA VAL A 456 9.89 6.14 -10.84
C VAL A 456 9.81 7.37 -11.74
N GLN A 457 8.73 8.12 -11.60
CA GLN A 457 8.55 9.44 -12.20
C GLN A 457 8.84 10.51 -11.16
N TYR A 458 9.64 11.50 -11.56
CA TYR A 458 10.02 12.64 -10.73
C TYR A 458 9.29 13.91 -11.18
N LYS A 459 8.73 14.68 -10.23
CA LYS A 459 8.19 16.01 -10.49
C LYS A 459 8.52 16.99 -9.37
N PRO A 460 9.21 18.11 -9.69
CA PRO A 460 9.29 19.26 -8.80
C PRO A 460 8.02 20.10 -8.87
N LEU A 461 7.52 20.56 -7.73
CA LEU A 461 6.32 21.39 -7.60
C LEU A 461 6.58 22.50 -6.57
N PRO A 462 6.15 23.74 -6.80
CA PRO A 462 6.14 24.75 -5.74
C PRO A 462 5.33 24.24 -4.54
N CYS A 463 5.88 24.39 -3.34
CA CYS A 463 5.25 23.95 -2.11
C CYS A 463 5.24 25.11 -1.11
N ALA A 464 4.12 25.25 -0.41
CA ALA A 464 3.96 26.21 0.66
C ALA A 464 4.17 25.52 2.01
N PRO A 465 4.52 26.26 3.09
CA PRO A 465 4.61 25.67 4.42
C PRO A 465 3.26 25.16 4.98
N TYR A 466 2.15 25.55 4.37
CA TYR A 466 0.80 25.12 4.69
C TYR A 466 0.05 24.67 3.44
N PRO A 467 -0.94 23.76 3.54
CA PRO A 467 -1.46 23.10 4.76
C PRO A 467 -0.47 22.11 5.41
N TYR A 468 -0.72 21.76 6.67
CA TYR A 468 -0.01 20.64 7.32
C TYR A 468 -0.63 19.30 6.93
N GLU A 469 0.20 18.28 6.79
CA GLU A 469 -0.23 16.90 6.58
C GLU A 469 -0.52 16.23 7.92
N VAL A 470 -1.69 15.62 8.06
CA VAL A 470 -2.01 14.85 9.28
C VAL A 470 -1.07 13.65 9.44
N VAL A 471 -0.82 13.27 10.69
CA VAL A 471 -0.21 11.98 11.02
C VAL A 471 -1.32 10.95 11.16
N SER A 472 -1.35 9.95 10.28
CA SER A 472 -2.34 8.87 10.34
C SER A 472 -2.25 8.12 11.66
N GLU A 473 -3.41 7.63 12.13
CA GLU A 473 -3.48 6.77 13.31
C GLU A 473 -2.53 5.56 13.19
N ASN A 474 -1.75 5.31 14.25
CA ASN A 474 -0.83 4.16 14.39
C ASN A 474 0.24 4.03 13.28
N GLN A 475 0.55 5.12 12.59
CA GLN A 475 1.63 5.18 11.60
C GLN A 475 2.87 5.90 12.14
N LEU A 476 3.97 5.87 11.39
CA LEU A 476 5.27 6.35 11.86
C LEU A 476 5.42 7.85 11.61
N TYR A 477 5.79 8.57 12.66
CA TYR A 477 6.23 9.96 12.60
C TYR A 477 7.60 10.07 13.28
N GLY A 478 8.51 10.81 12.68
CA GLY A 478 9.80 11.14 13.29
C GLY A 478 10.07 12.62 13.20
N GLU A 479 10.63 13.21 14.25
CA GLU A 479 11.01 14.62 14.22
C GLU A 479 12.37 14.90 14.86
N VAL A 480 13.02 15.93 14.33
CA VAL A 480 14.18 16.59 14.93
C VAL A 480 13.89 18.08 14.89
N ALA A 481 13.60 18.67 16.04
CA ALA A 481 13.20 20.07 16.15
C ALA A 481 14.09 20.84 17.12
N SER A 482 14.22 22.15 16.91
CA SER A 482 14.98 23.09 17.74
C SER A 482 16.51 22.93 17.69
N ILE A 483 17.21 24.07 17.79
CA ILE A 483 18.67 24.14 17.93
C ILE A 483 19.20 23.31 19.10
N ASN A 484 18.41 23.16 20.17
CA ASN A 484 18.80 22.43 21.37
C ASN A 484 18.53 20.92 21.29
N ALA A 485 17.70 20.48 20.33
CA ALA A 485 17.34 19.08 20.13
C ALA A 485 17.86 18.52 18.78
N GLY A 486 18.80 19.22 18.14
CA GLY A 486 19.60 18.67 17.05
C GLY A 486 19.18 19.07 15.64
N ALA A 487 18.44 20.18 15.49
CA ALA A 487 18.10 20.74 14.18
C ALA A 487 19.30 20.79 13.21
N TYR A 488 19.04 20.53 11.93
CA TYR A 488 20.08 20.48 10.91
C TYR A 488 20.61 21.89 10.62
N LYS A 489 21.90 22.11 10.87
CA LYS A 489 22.57 23.37 10.54
C LYS A 489 23.16 23.32 9.13
N SER A 490 22.60 24.11 8.23
CA SER A 490 23.21 24.39 6.92
C SER A 490 24.39 25.35 7.09
N ASN A 491 25.53 25.02 6.49
CA ASN A 491 26.71 25.88 6.41
C ASN A 491 26.62 26.86 5.23
N MET A 492 25.73 26.60 4.28
CA MET A 492 25.55 27.39 3.07
C MET A 492 24.33 28.32 3.12
N SER A 493 23.36 28.05 4.00
CA SER A 493 22.17 28.89 4.13
C SER A 493 22.50 30.20 4.85
N PRO A 494 22.35 31.37 4.21
CA PRO A 494 22.71 32.65 4.84
C PRO A 494 21.67 33.08 5.87
N ILE A 495 22.08 33.76 6.93
CA ILE A 495 21.13 34.45 7.82
C ILE A 495 20.46 35.59 7.05
N ILE A 496 19.13 35.62 7.01
CA ILE A 496 18.37 36.66 6.30
C ILE A 496 17.52 37.43 7.31
N ASN A 497 17.82 38.71 7.49
CA ASN A 497 17.09 39.58 8.40
C ASN A 497 16.09 40.44 7.64
N PHE A 498 14.87 40.52 8.15
CA PHE A 498 13.83 41.42 7.70
C PHE A 498 13.50 42.36 8.85
N ASP A 499 14.02 43.59 8.79
CA ASP A 499 13.91 44.56 9.86
C ASP A 499 12.60 45.37 9.79
N GLN A 500 12.13 45.83 10.94
CA GLN A 500 10.96 46.71 11.07
C GLN A 500 9.64 46.13 10.51
N ILE A 501 9.51 44.80 10.47
CA ILE A 501 8.29 44.10 10.10
C ILE A 501 7.20 44.42 11.12
N LYS A 502 6.06 44.90 10.62
CA LYS A 502 4.90 45.22 11.46
C LYS A 502 4.02 44.00 11.63
N ILE A 503 4.03 43.45 12.84
CA ILE A 503 3.27 42.26 13.20
C ILE A 503 2.07 42.68 14.08
N PRO A 504 0.86 42.14 13.86
CA PRO A 504 -0.28 42.41 14.74
C PRO A 504 0.05 42.10 16.21
N MET A 505 -0.29 42.96 17.16
CA MET A 505 -0.12 42.62 18.58
C MET A 505 -0.92 41.36 18.94
N PRO A 506 -0.34 40.43 19.74
CA PRO A 506 -1.08 39.29 20.27
C PRO A 506 -2.36 39.73 21.00
N ALA A 507 -3.43 38.94 20.87
CA ALA A 507 -4.67 39.21 21.56
C ALA A 507 -4.45 39.19 23.08
N GLY A 508 -4.81 40.27 23.78
CA GLY A 508 -4.67 40.38 25.25
C GLY A 508 -3.58 41.34 25.73
N ILE A 509 -2.63 41.72 24.86
CA ILE A 509 -1.70 42.82 25.17
C ILE A 509 -2.41 44.13 24.85
N LYS A 510 -3.01 44.75 25.88
CA LYS A 510 -3.55 46.11 25.76
C LYS A 510 -2.38 47.05 25.50
N GLY A 511 -2.17 47.42 24.24
CA GLY A 511 -1.45 48.64 23.92
C GLY A 511 -2.04 49.80 24.73
N GLN A 512 -1.20 50.76 25.11
CA GLN A 512 -1.53 51.98 25.87
C GLN A 512 -3.03 52.31 25.88
N LYS A 513 -3.60 52.42 27.09
CA LYS A 513 -5.00 52.69 27.43
C LYS A 513 -5.73 53.43 26.29
N GLY A 514 -6.45 52.69 25.44
CA GLY A 514 -7.29 53.25 24.37
C GLY A 514 -7.17 52.67 22.96
N LYS A 515 -6.14 51.88 22.62
CA LYS A 515 -6.02 51.26 21.28
C LYS A 515 -6.16 49.74 21.32
N LYS A 516 -7.30 49.23 20.82
CA LYS A 516 -7.64 47.79 20.75
C LYS A 516 -6.90 47.00 19.65
N SER A 517 -6.05 47.65 18.84
CA SER A 517 -5.20 46.99 17.84
C SER A 517 -3.94 47.83 17.59
N GLY A 518 -2.79 47.35 18.04
CA GLY A 518 -1.48 47.89 17.67
C GLY A 518 -0.72 46.92 16.78
N THR A 519 0.17 47.41 15.93
CA THR A 519 1.23 46.60 15.32
C THR A 519 2.53 46.83 16.09
N ILE A 520 3.28 45.80 16.41
CA ILE A 520 4.68 45.98 16.87
C ILE A 520 5.63 45.93 15.68
N SER A 521 6.72 46.68 15.75
CA SER A 521 7.86 46.48 14.84
C SER A 521 8.76 45.39 15.41
N ALA A 522 9.07 44.41 14.58
CA ALA A 522 9.96 43.29 14.88
C ALA A 522 10.95 43.09 13.74
N THR A 523 12.05 42.42 14.03
CA THR A 523 12.98 41.87 13.05
C THR A 523 12.72 40.37 12.94
N VAL A 524 12.43 39.89 11.73
CA VAL A 524 12.29 38.46 11.43
C VAL A 524 13.62 37.95 10.87
N ILE A 525 14.18 36.91 11.47
CA ILE A 525 15.48 36.35 11.16
C ILE A 525 15.27 34.92 10.66
N PHE A 526 15.63 34.66 9.42
CA PHE A 526 15.73 33.30 8.90
C PHE A 526 17.08 32.73 9.30
N SER A 527 17.09 31.75 10.20
CA SER A 527 18.31 31.14 10.72
C SER A 527 18.89 30.13 9.71
N PRO A 528 20.14 29.64 9.88
CA PRO A 528 20.69 28.56 9.07
C PRO A 528 20.24 27.16 9.51
N TYR A 529 19.38 27.04 10.51
CA TYR A 529 18.91 25.77 11.07
C TYR A 529 17.58 25.35 10.45
N PHE A 530 17.42 24.03 10.30
CA PHE A 530 16.24 23.39 9.75
C PHE A 530 15.75 22.29 10.67
N ASP A 531 14.47 22.37 11.04
CA ASP A 531 13.77 21.26 11.67
C ASP A 531 13.39 20.24 10.60
N ILE A 532 13.41 18.96 10.97
CA ILE A 532 13.16 17.86 10.06
C ILE A 532 12.00 17.03 10.58
N TYR A 533 11.02 16.79 9.71
CA TYR A 533 9.87 15.95 9.98
C TYR A 533 9.81 14.82 8.96
N VAL A 534 9.63 13.60 9.41
CA VAL A 534 9.41 12.43 8.56
C VAL A 534 8.05 11.85 8.89
N ARG A 535 7.22 11.65 7.87
CA ARG A 535 5.91 11.00 7.96
C ARG A 535 5.91 9.78 7.07
N ASP A 536 5.50 8.65 7.62
CA ASP A 536 5.17 7.46 6.85
C ASP A 536 3.73 7.09 7.17
N GLN A 537 2.87 7.13 6.16
CA GLN A 537 1.44 6.86 6.26
C GLN A 537 1.10 5.40 5.98
N CYS A 538 2.08 4.59 5.58
CA CYS A 538 1.90 3.27 4.98
C CYS A 538 2.71 2.15 5.65
N ARG A 539 3.36 2.46 6.78
CA ARG A 539 4.23 1.54 7.52
C ARG A 539 3.50 0.28 7.95
N VAL A 540 2.39 0.46 8.66
CA VAL A 540 1.64 -0.63 9.29
C VAL A 540 0.36 -0.86 8.52
N GLN A 541 0.19 -2.07 7.99
CA GLN A 541 -0.89 -2.40 7.07
C GLN A 541 -1.98 -3.24 7.73
N GLY A 542 -3.20 -3.13 7.21
CA GLY A 542 -4.35 -3.90 7.68
C GLY A 542 -5.09 -3.25 8.85
N THR A 543 -6.22 -3.84 9.22
CA THR A 543 -7.13 -3.27 10.22
C THR A 543 -6.76 -3.59 11.67
N ILE A 544 -5.81 -4.49 11.90
CA ILE A 544 -5.38 -4.86 13.26
C ILE A 544 -4.47 -3.78 13.85
N ASN A 545 -3.41 -3.41 13.11
CA ASN A 545 -2.42 -2.45 13.59
C ASN A 545 -2.33 -1.18 12.74
N GLY A 546 -2.83 -1.17 11.49
CA GLY A 546 -2.66 -0.05 10.56
C GLY A 546 -3.55 1.18 10.83
N GLY A 547 -4.18 1.23 12.00
CA GLY A 547 -5.10 2.30 12.40
C GLY A 547 -6.35 2.37 11.53
N LYS A 548 -7.09 3.47 11.69
CA LYS A 548 -8.33 3.79 10.98
C LYS A 548 -8.22 3.71 9.46
N HIS A 549 -7.05 3.97 8.90
CA HIS A 549 -6.83 4.00 7.45
C HIS A 549 -6.21 2.71 6.90
N GLY A 550 -5.81 1.78 7.76
CA GLY A 550 -5.21 0.50 7.37
C GLY A 550 -3.83 0.61 6.71
N GLY A 551 -3.11 1.71 6.93
CA GLY A 551 -1.83 1.99 6.28
C GLY A 551 -1.95 2.36 4.80
N GLU A 552 -3.02 3.10 4.44
CA GLU A 552 -3.22 3.60 3.08
C GLU A 552 -2.73 5.05 2.91
N PRO A 553 -2.35 5.45 1.68
CA PRO A 553 -1.79 6.77 1.41
C PRO A 553 -2.75 7.93 1.70
N LEU A 554 -2.20 9.07 2.14
CA LEU A 554 -2.91 10.31 2.38
C LEU A 554 -3.27 11.01 1.05
N ASN A 555 -4.51 11.48 0.94
CA ASN A 555 -5.00 12.16 -0.26
C ASN A 555 -4.47 13.61 -0.33
N ASP A 556 -3.27 13.79 -0.88
CA ASP A 556 -2.67 15.11 -1.12
C ASP A 556 -2.76 15.52 -2.59
N ALA A 557 -3.43 16.65 -2.84
CA ALA A 557 -3.63 17.21 -4.16
C ALA A 557 -2.32 17.53 -4.91
N LEU A 558 -1.20 17.74 -4.21
CA LEU A 558 0.10 18.00 -4.85
C LEU A 558 0.67 16.76 -5.55
N VAL A 559 0.30 15.55 -5.08
CA VAL A 559 0.82 14.29 -5.62
C VAL A 559 -0.25 13.44 -6.33
N VAL A 560 -1.53 13.81 -6.22
CA VAL A 560 -2.64 13.15 -6.93
C VAL A 560 -2.57 13.41 -8.43
N SER A 561 -2.79 12.35 -9.21
CA SER A 561 -2.58 12.34 -10.67
C SER A 561 -3.86 12.31 -11.52
N ALA A 562 -4.98 12.88 -11.07
CA ALA A 562 -6.19 12.97 -11.89
C ALA A 562 -6.87 14.35 -11.78
N PRO A 563 -7.54 14.83 -12.85
CA PRO A 563 -8.00 16.20 -12.97
C PRO A 563 -9.17 16.43 -12.00
N GLN A 564 -8.94 17.10 -10.88
CA GLN A 564 -10.03 17.70 -10.14
C GLN A 564 -10.54 18.91 -10.93
N ALA A 565 -11.50 18.67 -11.81
CA ALA A 565 -12.61 19.60 -11.92
C ALA A 565 -13.32 19.62 -10.55
N ASP A 566 -13.51 20.83 -10.02
CA ASP A 566 -14.49 21.15 -8.99
C ASP A 566 -14.24 20.70 -7.54
N ASN A 567 -13.09 21.01 -6.95
CA ASN A 567 -13.04 21.28 -5.50
C ASN A 567 -12.35 22.60 -5.15
N VAL A 568 -13.19 23.63 -5.15
CA VAL A 568 -12.89 25.02 -4.80
C VAL A 568 -12.82 25.14 -3.27
N ALA A 569 -11.63 24.91 -2.71
CA ALA A 569 -11.24 25.44 -1.40
C ALA A 569 -9.75 25.87 -1.37
N CYS A 570 -8.91 25.26 -2.21
CA CYS A 570 -7.51 25.68 -2.41
C CYS A 570 -7.30 26.48 -3.73
N ALA A 571 -8.36 26.68 -4.51
CA ALA A 571 -8.31 27.23 -5.87
C ALA A 571 -7.90 28.70 -6.05
N PRO A 572 -7.81 29.59 -5.04
CA PRO A 572 -7.17 30.90 -5.25
C PRO A 572 -5.65 30.81 -5.37
N PHE A 573 -5.02 29.73 -4.89
CA PHE A 573 -3.57 29.63 -4.71
C PHE A 573 -2.79 28.99 -5.87
N LEU A 574 -3.47 28.29 -6.77
CA LEU A 574 -2.83 27.45 -7.81
C LEU A 574 -3.21 27.84 -9.25
N ARG A 575 -3.68 29.08 -9.47
CA ARG A 575 -3.97 29.54 -10.83
C ARG A 575 -2.68 29.95 -11.55
N THR A 576 -2.07 29.01 -12.27
CA THR A 576 -1.83 29.08 -13.73
C THR A 576 -0.91 27.92 -14.16
N ASN A 577 -1.38 27.16 -15.17
CA ASN A 577 -0.59 26.30 -16.06
C ASN A 577 0.00 24.97 -15.52
N SER A 578 -0.67 24.24 -14.63
CA SER A 578 -0.37 22.81 -14.49
C SER A 578 -1.26 22.00 -15.43
N THR A 579 -0.80 21.82 -16.68
CA THR A 579 -1.28 20.70 -17.48
C THR A 579 -1.06 19.42 -16.69
N ASP A 580 -2.13 18.64 -16.66
CA ASP A 580 -2.27 17.23 -16.30
C ASP A 580 -0.97 16.40 -16.43
N TYR A 581 -0.86 15.33 -15.64
CA TYR A 581 0.07 14.23 -15.93
C TYR A 581 -0.45 13.44 -17.15
N GLY A 582 -0.65 14.14 -18.27
CA GLY A 582 -1.31 13.67 -19.48
C GLY A 582 -0.62 12.42 -20.00
N GLY A 583 -1.30 11.30 -19.80
CA GLY A 583 -0.98 10.04 -20.44
C GLY A 583 -1.17 10.16 -21.95
N THR A 584 -0.14 9.81 -22.70
CA THR A 584 -0.32 9.19 -24.01
C THR A 584 -0.04 7.70 -23.84
N GLY A 585 -1.08 6.97 -23.42
CA GLY A 585 -1.07 5.54 -23.20
C GLY A 585 -2.50 5.01 -23.19
N SER A 586 -3.01 4.80 -24.40
CA SER A 586 -4.29 4.22 -24.83
C SER A 586 -5.17 3.49 -23.78
N GLY A 587 -6.43 3.94 -23.66
CA GLY A 587 -7.55 3.04 -23.35
C GLY A 587 -8.53 3.48 -22.26
N ALA A 588 -9.37 4.48 -22.51
CA ALA A 588 -10.75 4.56 -22.03
C ALA A 588 -11.51 5.59 -22.88
N GLY A 589 -12.65 5.19 -23.43
CA GLY A 589 -13.28 5.78 -24.61
C GLY A 589 -13.80 7.21 -24.47
N GLU A 590 -13.78 7.88 -25.63
CA GLU A 590 -14.48 9.12 -25.96
C GLU A 590 -15.99 8.96 -25.85
N GLU A 591 -16.69 9.95 -25.29
CA GLU A 591 -17.98 10.42 -25.81
C GLU A 591 -18.11 11.95 -25.67
N GLY A 592 -17.92 12.64 -26.80
CA GLY A 592 -18.76 13.72 -27.35
C GLY A 592 -19.09 14.99 -26.53
N GLY A 593 -18.52 16.13 -26.95
CA GLY A 593 -19.10 17.45 -26.68
C GLY A 593 -18.19 18.63 -27.02
N ALA A 594 -18.31 19.15 -28.24
CA ALA A 594 -17.50 20.23 -28.82
C ALA A 594 -17.63 21.59 -28.13
N ILE A 595 -16.49 22.27 -27.84
CA ILE A 595 -16.36 23.76 -27.83
C ILE A 595 -14.94 24.13 -28.30
N GLY A 596 -14.84 25.08 -29.23
CA GLY A 596 -13.66 25.40 -30.06
C GLY A 596 -12.48 26.13 -29.38
N PRO A 597 -11.44 26.49 -30.16
CA PRO A 597 -10.15 26.92 -29.63
C PRO A 597 -10.14 28.41 -29.27
N PRO A 598 -9.66 28.83 -28.08
CA PRO A 598 -9.32 30.22 -27.85
C PRO A 598 -7.88 30.50 -28.28
N GLN A 599 -7.74 31.65 -28.91
CA GLN A 599 -6.55 32.24 -29.53
C GLN A 599 -5.43 32.61 -28.53
N ALA A 600 -4.28 32.92 -29.12
CA ALA A 600 -2.99 33.16 -28.50
C ALA A 600 -2.80 34.53 -27.79
N GLN A 601 -1.98 34.48 -26.73
CA GLN A 601 -0.89 35.40 -26.33
C GLN A 601 -1.17 36.75 -25.60
N PRO A 602 -0.18 37.34 -24.87
CA PRO A 602 -0.13 37.35 -23.40
C PRO A 602 -0.12 38.78 -22.80
N PRO A 603 -0.12 38.90 -21.45
CA PRO A 603 0.85 39.82 -20.84
C PRO A 603 1.48 39.26 -19.55
N ASN A 604 2.81 39.30 -19.50
CA ASN A 604 3.66 39.40 -18.29
C ASN A 604 3.06 38.92 -16.96
N GLY A 605 3.40 37.70 -16.54
CA GLY A 605 3.15 37.23 -15.18
C GLY A 605 4.17 36.16 -14.81
N ASN A 606 5.20 36.57 -14.06
CA ASN A 606 6.06 35.65 -13.33
C ASN A 606 5.18 34.82 -12.38
N GLY A 607 5.25 33.50 -12.45
CA GLY A 607 4.44 32.61 -11.61
C GLY A 607 4.76 32.79 -10.12
N ASN A 608 3.72 32.95 -9.31
CA ASN A 608 3.81 33.10 -7.86
C ASN A 608 3.83 31.71 -7.20
N GLY A 609 4.97 31.35 -6.60
CA GLY A 609 5.03 30.35 -5.54
C GLY A 609 4.76 31.02 -4.19
N SER A 610 4.10 30.31 -3.27
CA SER A 610 3.74 30.85 -1.95
C SER A 610 4.98 31.14 -1.09
N PRO A 611 4.94 32.17 -0.24
CA PRO A 611 6.03 32.48 0.68
C PRO A 611 5.96 31.62 1.95
N PRO A 612 7.09 31.46 2.66
CA PRO A 612 7.08 31.09 4.06
C PRO A 612 6.16 32.00 4.86
N LEU A 613 5.31 31.41 5.69
CA LEU A 613 4.45 32.13 6.61
C LEU A 613 5.17 32.25 7.96
N ILE A 614 5.02 33.39 8.65
CA ILE A 614 5.42 33.49 10.06
C ILE A 614 4.39 32.68 10.86
N SER A 615 4.76 31.46 11.23
CA SER A 615 3.88 30.51 11.91
C SER A 615 4.59 29.73 13.01
N ALA A 616 3.87 28.82 13.66
CA ALA A 616 4.51 27.77 14.45
C ALA A 616 5.59 27.09 13.61
N GLN A 617 6.83 27.17 14.10
CA GLN A 617 8.00 26.60 13.44
C GLN A 617 7.88 25.08 13.40
N SER A 618 7.33 24.51 14.48
CA SER A 618 7.04 23.09 14.49
C SER A 618 5.77 22.75 13.73
N ASP A 619 5.82 21.68 12.93
CA ASP A 619 4.64 21.13 12.29
C ASP A 619 3.63 20.66 13.37
N PHE A 620 4.10 20.22 14.55
CA PHE A 620 3.26 19.77 15.68
C PHE A 620 3.80 20.05 17.11
N GLY A 621 4.95 20.70 17.23
CA GLY A 621 5.84 20.61 18.40
C GLY A 621 5.46 21.44 19.62
N ASP A 622 5.79 20.84 20.76
CA ASP A 622 5.66 21.28 22.15
C ASP A 622 4.23 21.20 22.75
N ALA A 623 3.78 19.96 23.00
CA ALA A 623 2.48 19.63 23.60
C ALA A 623 2.26 20.28 24.99
N PRO A 624 1.02 20.68 25.35
CA PRO A 624 0.09 19.68 25.91
C PRO A 624 -1.38 19.84 25.44
N ALA A 625 -1.96 18.71 25.02
CA ALA A 625 -3.38 18.32 25.10
C ALA A 625 -4.51 19.21 24.53
N LYS A 626 -4.30 20.48 24.13
CA LYS A 626 -5.41 21.39 23.74
C LYS A 626 -5.10 22.47 22.71
N GLN A 627 -3.95 22.43 22.03
CA GLN A 627 -3.73 23.35 20.91
C GLN A 627 -4.36 22.81 19.63
N VAL A 628 -5.40 23.52 19.16
CA VAL A 628 -5.98 23.34 17.84
C VAL A 628 -5.07 24.10 16.87
N PHE A 629 -4.28 23.43 16.05
CA PHE A 629 -3.55 24.14 14.99
C PHE A 629 -4.59 24.76 14.04
N PRO A 630 -4.37 25.98 13.55
CA PRO A 630 -5.33 26.61 12.65
C PRO A 630 -5.33 25.86 11.31
N PRO A 631 -6.50 25.44 10.78
CA PRO A 631 -6.62 24.86 9.45
C PRO A 631 -6.16 25.86 8.36
N PRO A 632 -5.84 25.40 7.13
CA PRO A 632 -6.19 24.08 6.55
C PRO A 632 -5.18 22.96 6.84
N TYR A 633 -5.69 21.72 6.85
CA TYR A 633 -4.91 20.48 6.91
C TYR A 633 -5.16 19.64 5.65
N VAL A 634 -4.17 18.85 5.24
CA VAL A 634 -4.38 17.73 4.33
C VAL A 634 -4.87 16.55 5.17
N ILE A 635 -6.12 16.13 4.96
CA ILE A 635 -6.80 15.12 5.78
C ILE A 635 -7.20 13.91 4.96
N TYR A 636 -7.39 12.77 5.62
CA TYR A 636 -8.01 11.60 5.01
C TYR A 636 -9.49 11.83 4.73
N ALA A 637 -9.94 11.36 3.57
CA ALA A 637 -11.36 11.24 3.28
C ALA A 637 -11.97 10.10 4.12
N THR A 638 -13.27 10.20 4.40
CA THR A 638 -14.07 9.08 4.93
C THR A 638 -14.95 8.55 3.80
N GLY A 639 -14.99 7.24 3.63
CA GLY A 639 -15.80 6.57 2.62
C GLY A 639 -17.29 6.59 2.95
N PRO A 640 -18.15 6.29 1.96
CA PRO A 640 -19.58 6.16 2.18
C PRO A 640 -19.90 4.94 3.07
N ALA A 641 -21.00 5.02 3.82
CA ALA A 641 -21.51 3.88 4.58
C ALA A 641 -21.79 2.69 3.65
N GLY A 642 -21.27 1.51 4.00
CA GLY A 642 -21.33 0.31 3.15
C GLY A 642 -20.05 0.06 2.34
N GLY A 643 -19.09 0.99 2.39
CA GLY A 643 -17.76 0.83 1.82
C GLY A 643 -17.67 1.24 0.36
N ALA A 644 -16.51 1.79 -0.02
CA ALA A 644 -16.16 2.02 -1.41
C ALA A 644 -14.67 1.72 -1.65
N MET A 645 -14.30 1.56 -2.91
CA MET A 645 -12.89 1.58 -3.30
C MET A 645 -12.30 2.96 -3.01
N ARG A 646 -11.13 3.01 -2.37
CA ARG A 646 -10.45 4.28 -2.08
C ARG A 646 -10.03 4.95 -3.38
N PRO A 647 -10.27 6.27 -3.57
CA PRO A 647 -9.80 6.99 -4.76
C PRO A 647 -8.30 6.83 -4.97
N THR A 648 -7.53 6.85 -3.88
CA THR A 648 -6.06 6.74 -3.92
C THR A 648 -5.52 5.38 -4.37
N TYR A 649 -6.38 4.36 -4.51
CA TYR A 649 -6.00 3.10 -5.13
C TYR A 649 -5.92 3.22 -6.66
N GLN A 650 -6.72 4.12 -7.24
CA GLN A 650 -6.73 4.41 -8.68
C GLN A 650 -5.90 5.66 -9.02
N THR A 651 -5.80 6.60 -8.09
CA THR A 651 -5.04 7.84 -8.26
C THR A 651 -3.87 7.87 -7.29
N SER A 652 -2.68 8.30 -7.72
CA SER A 652 -1.55 8.42 -6.79
C SER A 652 -1.90 9.28 -5.58
N ALA A 653 -1.22 9.07 -4.46
CA ALA A 653 -1.43 9.75 -3.18
C ALA A 653 -0.17 9.68 -2.32
N LEU A 654 -0.06 10.46 -1.25
CA LEU A 654 1.17 10.58 -0.47
C LEU A 654 1.32 9.39 0.49
N THR A 655 2.33 8.56 0.26
CA THR A 655 2.69 7.44 1.16
C THR A 655 3.53 7.92 2.34
N GLY A 656 4.32 8.97 2.13
CA GLY A 656 5.19 9.53 3.14
C GLY A 656 5.99 10.71 2.60
N SER A 657 6.57 11.47 3.52
CA SER A 657 7.33 12.68 3.22
C SER A 657 8.46 12.88 4.22
N ILE A 658 9.52 13.56 3.77
CA ILE A 658 10.49 14.21 4.66
C ILE A 658 10.48 15.70 4.36
N ARG A 659 10.29 16.50 5.42
CA ARG A 659 10.04 17.93 5.33
C ARG A 659 11.05 18.72 6.14
N PHE A 660 11.63 19.73 5.52
CA PHE A 660 12.62 20.63 6.12
C PHE A 660 11.99 22.01 6.34
N ARG A 661 11.81 22.38 7.60
CA ARG A 661 11.30 23.71 7.99
C ARG A 661 12.43 24.58 8.47
N ARG A 662 12.56 25.76 7.89
CA ARG A 662 13.63 26.69 8.27
C ARG A 662 13.24 27.43 9.55
N GLU A 663 14.15 27.49 10.51
CA GLU A 663 13.91 28.20 11.77
C GLU A 663 13.74 29.71 11.52
N LEU A 664 12.68 30.26 12.12
CA LEU A 664 12.31 31.67 12.06
C LEU A 664 12.36 32.28 13.46
N GLN A 665 13.31 33.19 13.68
CA GLN A 665 13.42 33.93 14.94
C GLN A 665 12.79 35.32 14.80
N ILE A 666 12.02 35.75 15.79
CA ILE A 666 11.43 37.08 15.83
C ILE A 666 12.06 37.86 16.98
N THR A 667 12.74 38.96 16.68
CA THR A 667 13.40 39.84 17.66
C THR A 667 12.82 41.26 17.61
N GLY A 668 12.99 42.08 18.65
CA GLY A 668 12.49 43.48 18.69
C GLY A 668 11.74 43.85 19.98
N PHE A 669 10.92 44.91 19.96
CA PHE A 669 10.25 45.48 21.15
C PHE A 669 9.36 44.46 21.90
N LEU A 670 8.84 43.46 21.19
CA LEU A 670 8.15 42.29 21.77
C LEU A 670 9.03 41.56 22.81
N LEU A 671 10.30 41.32 22.50
CA LEU A 671 11.22 40.65 23.42
C LEU A 671 11.37 41.49 24.69
N ASN A 672 11.55 42.80 24.61
CA ASN A 672 11.68 43.65 25.82
C ASN A 672 10.40 43.74 26.66
N THR A 673 9.22 43.55 26.05
CA THR A 673 7.93 43.59 26.78
C THR A 673 7.58 42.24 27.39
N VAL A 674 8.07 41.13 26.81
CA VAL A 674 7.89 39.75 27.28
C VAL A 674 9.09 39.27 28.16
N SER A 675 10.25 39.91 28.04
CA SER A 675 11.52 39.61 28.74
C SER A 675 11.51 39.91 30.24
N LEU A 676 10.39 40.38 30.80
CA LEU A 676 10.18 40.30 32.25
C LEU A 676 10.00 38.85 32.74
N VAL A 677 9.90 37.85 31.84
CA VAL A 677 9.67 36.44 32.20
C VAL A 677 10.51 35.40 31.43
N SER A 678 11.30 35.80 30.41
CA SER A 678 12.20 34.87 29.69
C SER A 678 13.41 35.61 29.11
N THR A 679 14.62 35.10 29.37
CA THR A 679 15.91 35.67 28.94
C THR A 679 16.46 35.06 27.65
N SER A 680 15.73 34.16 27.00
CA SER A 680 16.16 33.53 25.74
C SER A 680 15.41 34.13 24.54
N PRO A 681 16.02 34.24 23.35
CA PRO A 681 15.29 34.42 22.10
C PRO A 681 14.18 33.38 22.10
N THR A 682 12.93 33.81 21.98
CA THR A 682 11.82 32.88 22.02
C THR A 682 11.59 32.42 20.59
N ASP A 683 11.61 31.11 20.37
CA ASP A 683 11.11 30.45 19.17
C ASP A 683 9.59 30.67 19.11
N LEU A 684 9.18 31.92 18.83
CA LEU A 684 7.79 32.37 18.90
C LEU A 684 7.03 31.98 17.63
N GLY A 685 6.72 30.71 17.55
CA GLY A 685 5.61 30.15 16.80
C GLY A 685 4.24 30.57 17.34
N TYR A 686 3.97 31.88 17.42
CA TYR A 686 2.75 32.58 17.81
C TYR A 686 1.85 32.08 18.97
N LEU A 687 1.79 32.93 20.00
CA LEU A 687 0.71 33.14 20.98
C LEU A 687 -0.65 33.47 20.31
N ALA A 688 -1.26 32.52 19.61
CA ALA A 688 -2.63 32.62 19.14
C ALA A 688 -3.40 31.32 19.42
N GLY A 689 -3.76 31.11 20.69
CA GLY A 689 -4.63 30.00 21.07
C GLY A 689 -4.89 29.89 22.57
N LYS A 690 -5.73 30.78 23.11
CA LYS A 690 -6.44 30.70 24.41
C LYS A 690 -5.63 30.43 25.70
N GLN A 691 -5.68 31.42 26.60
CA GLN A 691 -5.82 31.31 28.07
C GLN A 691 -5.13 30.16 28.85
N LYS A 692 -4.35 30.58 29.86
CA LYS A 692 -3.72 29.84 30.97
C LYS A 692 -2.47 29.03 30.60
N VAL A 693 -1.32 29.71 30.59
CA VAL A 693 0.00 29.07 30.79
C VAL A 693 0.10 28.65 32.25
N PRO A 694 0.09 27.34 32.60
CA PRO A 694 0.30 26.89 33.97
C PRO A 694 1.81 26.85 34.24
N GLY A 695 2.27 27.61 35.25
CA GLY A 695 3.67 27.57 35.70
C GLY A 695 4.31 28.92 35.98
N VAL A 696 3.69 30.04 35.61
CA VAL A 696 4.17 31.38 35.99
C VAL A 696 3.49 31.81 37.30
N THR A 697 4.17 31.56 38.42
CA THR A 697 3.79 32.14 39.71
C THR A 697 4.36 33.56 39.77
N TYR A 698 3.48 34.57 39.83
CA TYR A 698 3.90 35.95 40.01
C TYR A 698 4.26 36.17 41.49
N SER A 699 5.54 36.25 41.80
CA SER A 699 6.00 36.83 43.06
C SER A 699 6.35 38.29 42.80
N ALA A 700 5.53 39.20 43.30
CA ALA A 700 5.88 40.62 43.32
C ALA A 700 7.09 40.81 44.23
N VAL A 701 8.26 41.08 43.64
CA VAL A 701 9.40 41.60 44.39
C VAL A 701 9.29 43.12 44.36
N ASP A 702 8.61 43.68 45.35
CA ASP A 702 8.60 45.12 45.56
C ASP A 702 9.89 45.52 46.30
N LYS A 703 10.77 46.24 45.61
CA LYS A 703 11.87 46.96 46.25
C LYS A 703 11.49 48.44 46.33
N THR A 704 11.04 48.79 47.54
CA THR A 704 11.27 50.09 48.22
C THR A 704 10.74 51.34 47.52
N SER A 705 9.59 51.87 47.97
CA SER A 705 9.53 53.02 48.89
C SER A 705 8.08 53.45 49.12
N GLY A 706 7.72 53.73 50.38
CA GLY A 706 6.36 53.80 50.88
C GLY A 706 5.43 54.84 50.26
N SER A 707 4.23 54.41 49.92
CA SER A 707 2.94 54.95 50.37
C SER A 707 1.84 54.09 49.73
N ASP A 708 0.87 53.68 50.55
CA ASP A 708 -0.24 52.80 50.16
C ASP A 708 -0.90 53.24 48.85
N VAL A 709 -0.90 52.36 47.86
CA VAL A 709 -1.85 52.41 46.76
C VAL A 709 -2.73 51.17 46.90
N ASP A 710 -3.93 51.41 47.40
CA ASP A 710 -5.05 50.48 47.39
C ASP A 710 -5.18 49.83 46.00
N VAL A 711 -4.76 48.57 45.88
CA VAL A 711 -5.16 47.73 44.76
C VAL A 711 -6.54 47.21 45.11
N VAL A 712 -7.55 47.95 44.64
CA VAL A 712 -8.96 47.56 44.70
C VAL A 712 -9.12 46.11 44.22
N ASP A 713 -9.76 45.37 45.10
CA ASP A 713 -10.06 43.95 45.18
C ASP A 713 -11.01 43.46 44.07
N ASP A 714 -10.67 43.66 42.80
CA ASP A 714 -11.59 43.40 41.66
C ASP A 714 -11.27 42.11 40.86
N PHE A 715 -10.41 41.23 41.41
CA PHE A 715 -9.99 39.98 40.74
C PHE A 715 -10.30 38.69 41.50
N LYS A 716 -11.08 38.75 42.59
CA LYS A 716 -11.51 37.54 43.31
C LYS A 716 -12.89 36.98 42.93
N ASP A 717 -13.77 37.75 42.26
CA ASP A 717 -15.15 37.33 42.00
C ASP A 717 -15.60 37.29 40.51
N LYS A 718 -14.67 37.15 39.55
CA LYS A 718 -14.97 36.80 38.15
C LYS A 718 -13.93 35.85 37.59
#